data_AF-A0A1M4V478-F1
#
_entry.id   AF-A0A1M4V478-F1
#
_cell.length_a   1.000
_cell.length_b   1.000
_cell.length_c   1.000
_cell.angle_alpha   90.00
_cell.angle_beta   90.00
_cell.angle_gamma   90.00
#
_symmetry.space_group_name_H-M   'P 1'
#
loop_
_entity.id
_entity.type
_entity.pdbx_description
1 polymer ?
#
loop_
_entity_poly.entity_id
_entity_poly.type
_entity_poly.pdbx_seq_one_letter_code
_entity_poly.pdbx_strand_id
1 'polypeptide(L)'
;MEKHIITSFSWCCTLPNKMPCLFAGRSFSAQAFIITAILLTAVVVPGKAQSDSENDPGEIQVATFEADATPDIGEPLAYNPTKRIEKPLSARGIVIAGDGDPIVLCAVDWIGVKSRAAAAWKEALAGAAGTTPDRVSLHALHQHDAPRADFKALDILNEYGIDPAGTNVDNRAFVEQTIERSAEALREAMKNDLRTVTHVGTGTALVEKVASNRRQVNREGKEFLGRMSSTSDVEAQRAPVGTIDPEVRLVSFWNGDEPHAVLSYYTTHPQSYYRTGGANPDFVGIARSTFETKTGIRQVHFNGAGGNIAAGKWNDGWTEKRQILADRLAEGMLKAWEQTERTPVDASQLEWRIEPVALPLGDHIIKEELEQTLSRASEMDEKPTGAASDLGWVRRTLEGDEINLTALRIGPARILHTPGELAVEYQLFAQSLYPGDFIANASYSDYDPGYISTEIQYFQGGYEASDRASNVAPEVEQVLLPAIREVLAFEAFQPDPKRLADLGYRLERSALQYGYDGQYSWVNGRAGVIPAHASINPIGRPTVIFTTHKVEHSGPDVLRGLHYFRSRDLGLSWEGPFEEPVFQREALDKEEGHDRLVSDFVPKYHADSETLLGIGHSAVYDENNVVAGKQRAIAYATFDKQAQRWSDWHTFGLPSGIGIDEGAVASGRRVDLEDGSVLFPVHGMNEEGSQRQITVVRSRFDGETLEYVEHGNPLTVDAGAERYEPSLAEYRGRYYLTFRSDEEVYVARSENGLTFDKPQSLNFEDGSSLAGNSSRQQWVPHSGNLYLAYLTEGGKSLMLAQVDPESLHIVGETGRAIIPAERGGSLDNLGVTEISENETWVIATEWLEPSIVGGEYAIDNLIHIARLKGL
;
A
#
# COMPACT_ATOMS: atom_id res chain seq x y z
N MET A 1 -16.59 49.89 -24.01
CA MET A 1 -16.10 51.10 -24.70
C MET A 1 -14.59 51.07 -24.54
N GLU A 2 -13.74 51.15 -25.56
CA GLU A 2 -13.95 51.37 -27.00
C GLU A 2 -13.13 50.34 -27.84
N LYS A 3 -13.08 50.48 -29.17
CA LYS A 3 -12.29 49.64 -30.09
C LYS A 3 -11.19 50.47 -30.75
N HIS A 4 -10.03 49.88 -31.09
CA HIS A 4 -9.24 50.05 -32.33
C HIS A 4 -8.08 49.01 -32.30
N ILE A 5 -7.62 48.28 -33.34
CA ILE A 5 -7.51 48.45 -34.82
C ILE A 5 -6.30 49.33 -35.22
N ILE A 6 -5.29 48.93 -36.02
CA ILE A 6 -4.84 47.61 -36.54
C ILE A 6 -3.42 47.70 -37.20
N THR A 7 -2.78 46.56 -37.51
CA THR A 7 -1.64 46.32 -38.47
C THR A 7 -0.22 46.93 -38.31
N SER A 8 0.76 46.02 -38.06
CA SER A 8 2.01 45.73 -38.81
C SER A 8 3.00 46.80 -39.33
N PHE A 9 4.31 46.52 -39.22
CA PHE A 9 5.16 46.13 -40.38
C PHE A 9 6.48 45.43 -39.95
N SER A 10 7.15 44.73 -40.88
CA SER A 10 8.44 44.04 -40.68
C SER A 10 9.61 44.76 -41.39
N TRP A 11 10.86 44.47 -40.99
CA TRP A 11 12.09 45.02 -41.56
C TRP A 11 13.17 43.94 -41.73
N CYS A 12 13.71 43.76 -42.94
CA CYS A 12 15.02 43.13 -43.15
C CYS A 12 15.66 43.55 -44.48
N CYS A 13 16.98 43.73 -44.48
CA CYS A 13 17.88 44.04 -45.60
C CYS A 13 19.28 43.45 -45.22
N THR A 14 20.20 43.06 -46.11
CA THR A 14 20.39 43.42 -47.53
C THR A 14 21.17 42.33 -48.31
N LEU A 15 21.21 42.46 -49.64
CA LEU A 15 21.95 41.65 -50.65
C LEU A 15 23.50 41.88 -50.60
N PRO A 16 24.38 41.21 -51.41
CA PRO A 16 24.19 40.44 -52.67
C PRO A 16 24.97 39.06 -52.68
N ASN A 17 25.46 38.39 -53.76
CA ASN A 17 25.65 38.69 -55.21
C ASN A 17 25.93 37.43 -56.11
N LYS A 18 25.80 37.61 -57.43
CA LYS A 18 26.37 36.87 -58.60
C LYS A 18 25.86 35.46 -59.02
N MET A 19 26.00 35.24 -60.34
CA MET A 19 25.52 34.18 -61.26
C MET A 19 26.74 33.55 -62.01
N PRO A 20 26.67 32.52 -62.91
CA PRO A 20 25.59 32.21 -63.87
C PRO A 20 25.25 30.72 -64.21
N CYS A 21 24.26 30.59 -65.12
CA CYS A 21 23.68 29.51 -65.97
C CYS A 21 24.53 28.24 -66.34
N LEU A 22 23.99 27.12 -66.90
CA LEU A 22 22.99 26.89 -67.98
C LEU A 22 22.35 25.47 -68.03
N PHE A 23 21.16 25.34 -68.64
CA PHE A 23 20.51 24.16 -69.31
C PHE A 23 20.31 22.84 -68.52
N ALA A 24 19.34 21.94 -68.81
CA ALA A 24 18.07 21.88 -69.58
C ALA A 24 17.26 20.67 -69.01
N GLY A 25 15.99 20.35 -69.28
CA GLY A 25 14.87 20.87 -70.10
C GLY A 25 13.67 19.92 -69.91
N ARG A 26 12.41 20.33 -70.13
CA ARG A 26 11.20 19.52 -69.81
C ARG A 26 10.20 19.37 -70.98
N SER A 27 9.46 18.25 -70.98
CA SER A 27 8.38 17.88 -71.90
C SER A 27 7.51 16.77 -71.28
N PHE A 28 6.26 16.49 -71.68
CA PHE A 28 5.12 17.33 -72.12
C PHE A 28 3.84 16.43 -72.04
N SER A 29 2.66 17.03 -72.10
CA SER A 29 1.28 16.50 -71.96
C SER A 29 0.90 15.03 -72.35
N ALA A 30 0.12 14.40 -71.45
CA ALA A 30 -1.28 13.94 -71.61
C ALA A 30 -1.76 12.73 -72.49
N GLN A 31 -2.78 12.07 -71.90
CA GLN A 31 -4.01 11.45 -72.48
C GLN A 31 -4.05 10.01 -73.06
N ALA A 32 -4.65 9.13 -72.23
CA ALA A 32 -5.86 8.33 -72.47
C ALA A 32 -5.87 7.03 -73.31
N PHE A 33 -6.38 5.95 -72.69
CA PHE A 33 -7.28 4.94 -73.29
C PHE A 33 -8.22 4.35 -72.19
N ILE A 34 -9.19 3.50 -72.55
CA ILE A 34 -10.45 3.24 -71.79
C ILE A 34 -10.75 1.72 -71.67
N ILE A 35 -11.77 1.36 -70.87
CA ILE A 35 -12.48 0.04 -70.75
C ILE A 35 -11.81 -0.87 -69.69
N THR A 36 -12.48 -1.41 -68.66
CA THR A 36 -13.77 -2.17 -68.64
C THR A 36 -14.62 -1.88 -67.37
N ALA A 37 -15.89 -2.32 -67.36
CA ALA A 37 -16.92 -1.99 -66.35
C ALA A 37 -17.18 -3.10 -65.30
N ILE A 38 -17.96 -2.77 -64.26
CA ILE A 38 -18.91 -3.64 -63.53
C ILE A 38 -20.03 -2.76 -62.92
N LEU A 39 -21.20 -3.33 -62.60
CA LEU A 39 -22.43 -2.63 -62.23
C LEU A 39 -22.48 -2.12 -60.77
N LEU A 40 -23.34 -1.12 -60.53
CA LEU A 40 -23.77 -0.71 -59.19
C LEU A 40 -24.83 -1.67 -58.61
N THR A 41 -24.72 -1.94 -57.32
CA THR A 41 -25.88 -2.04 -56.41
C THR A 41 -25.63 -1.08 -55.24
N ALA A 42 -26.53 -0.13 -55.00
CA ALA A 42 -26.31 0.92 -54.02
C ALA A 42 -26.55 0.44 -52.59
N VAL A 43 -25.54 0.58 -51.72
CA VAL A 43 -25.72 0.57 -50.26
C VAL A 43 -25.62 2.03 -49.80
N VAL A 44 -26.68 2.54 -49.18
CA VAL A 44 -26.65 3.85 -48.52
C VAL A 44 -26.00 3.65 -47.15
N VAL A 45 -24.70 3.90 -47.07
CA VAL A 45 -24.02 4.03 -45.78
C VAL A 45 -24.35 5.42 -45.21
N PRO A 46 -24.99 5.53 -44.03
CA PRO A 46 -25.09 6.81 -43.34
C PRO A 46 -23.68 7.20 -42.90
N GLY A 47 -23.17 8.33 -43.41
CA GLY A 47 -21.85 8.81 -43.03
C GLY A 47 -21.82 9.17 -41.55
N LYS A 48 -20.93 8.56 -40.77
CA LYS A 48 -20.55 9.11 -39.46
C LYS A 48 -20.06 10.53 -39.70
N ALA A 49 -20.68 11.51 -39.04
CA ALA A 49 -20.07 12.82 -38.89
C ALA A 49 -18.85 12.62 -37.99
N GLN A 50 -17.65 12.79 -38.55
CA GLN A 50 -16.42 12.76 -37.78
C GLN A 50 -16.35 14.07 -36.99
N SER A 51 -16.41 13.96 -35.67
CA SER A 51 -16.20 15.08 -34.76
C SER A 51 -14.71 15.23 -34.52
N ASP A 52 -14.09 16.17 -35.22
CA ASP A 52 -12.68 16.51 -35.02
C ASP A 52 -12.52 17.25 -33.68
N SER A 53 -12.31 16.49 -32.60
CA SER A 53 -11.75 16.99 -31.34
C SER A 53 -10.23 16.96 -31.46
N GLU A 54 -9.62 18.13 -31.65
CA GLU A 54 -8.17 18.31 -31.70
C GLU A 54 -7.55 18.13 -30.29
N ASN A 55 -7.39 16.89 -29.85
CA ASN A 55 -6.38 16.55 -28.83
C ASN A 55 -5.00 16.69 -29.50
N ASP A 56 -4.05 17.39 -28.87
CA ASP A 56 -2.66 17.42 -29.35
C ASP A 56 -2.01 16.05 -29.01
N PRO A 57 -1.44 15.30 -29.98
CA PRO A 57 -1.03 13.92 -29.75
C PRO A 57 -0.01 13.76 -28.63
N GLY A 58 -0.31 12.87 -27.67
CA GLY A 58 0.49 12.65 -26.47
C GLY A 58 -0.03 13.31 -25.19
N GLU A 59 -1.01 14.22 -25.23
CA GLU A 59 -1.60 14.78 -24.01
C GLU A 59 -2.64 13.86 -23.36
N ILE A 60 -2.63 13.76 -22.02
CA ILE A 60 -3.78 13.28 -21.24
C ILE A 60 -4.67 14.49 -20.90
N GLN A 61 -5.98 14.34 -20.99
CA GLN A 61 -6.95 15.35 -20.51
C GLN A 61 -8.00 14.73 -19.59
N VAL A 62 -8.50 15.49 -18.63
CA VAL A 62 -9.60 15.08 -17.73
C VAL A 62 -10.69 16.13 -17.60
N ALA A 63 -11.92 15.67 -17.37
CA ALA A 63 -13.04 16.49 -16.90
C ALA A 63 -13.84 15.71 -15.83
N THR A 64 -14.40 16.40 -14.84
CA THR A 64 -15.27 15.79 -13.81
C THR A 64 -16.72 16.20 -13.99
N PHE A 65 -17.65 15.28 -13.76
CA PHE A 65 -19.09 15.53 -13.81
C PHE A 65 -19.80 15.11 -12.52
N GLU A 66 -20.90 15.78 -12.20
CA GLU A 66 -21.77 15.51 -11.05
C GLU A 66 -23.24 15.70 -11.47
N ALA A 67 -24.09 14.73 -11.13
CA ALA A 67 -25.52 14.75 -11.39
C ALA A 67 -26.30 14.36 -10.13
N ASP A 68 -27.50 14.91 -9.97
CA ASP A 68 -28.36 14.58 -8.83
C ASP A 68 -28.94 13.16 -8.96
N ALA A 69 -28.72 12.36 -7.92
CA ALA A 69 -29.20 10.99 -7.77
C ALA A 69 -30.06 10.83 -6.50
N THR A 70 -30.59 11.93 -5.96
CA THR A 70 -31.44 11.95 -4.77
C THR A 70 -32.85 11.46 -5.10
N PRO A 71 -33.40 10.45 -4.39
CA PRO A 71 -34.77 9.99 -4.57
C PRO A 71 -35.80 10.98 -4.01
N ASP A 72 -36.93 11.10 -4.70
CA ASP A 72 -38.09 11.88 -4.25
C ASP A 72 -38.77 11.28 -3.00
N ILE A 73 -39.55 12.09 -2.29
CA ILE A 73 -40.29 11.62 -1.11
C ILE A 73 -41.36 10.61 -1.52
N GLY A 74 -41.24 9.38 -1.01
CA GLY A 74 -42.05 8.21 -1.38
C GLY A 74 -41.29 7.16 -2.18
N GLU A 75 -40.25 7.54 -2.93
CA GLU A 75 -39.47 6.63 -3.77
C GLU A 75 -38.67 5.60 -2.94
N PRO A 76 -38.39 4.40 -3.46
CA PRO A 76 -37.79 3.31 -2.70
C PRO A 76 -36.29 3.52 -2.41
N LEU A 77 -35.93 3.47 -1.13
CA LEU A 77 -34.60 3.10 -0.66
C LEU A 77 -34.52 1.58 -0.47
N ALA A 78 -33.31 1.05 -0.32
CA ALA A 78 -33.03 -0.38 -0.21
C ALA A 78 -33.93 -1.16 0.79
N TYR A 79 -34.35 -0.54 1.89
CA TYR A 79 -35.18 -1.16 2.95
C TYR A 79 -36.47 -0.41 3.30
N ASN A 80 -36.67 0.82 2.82
CA ASN A 80 -37.79 1.69 3.21
C ASN A 80 -38.15 2.67 2.07
N PRO A 81 -39.39 3.17 1.98
CA PRO A 81 -39.66 4.37 1.19
C PRO A 81 -38.94 5.59 1.78
N THR A 82 -38.58 6.54 0.93
CA THR A 82 -37.93 7.81 1.30
C THR A 82 -38.91 8.68 2.07
N LYS A 83 -38.65 8.90 3.37
CA LYS A 83 -39.48 9.72 4.28
C LYS A 83 -38.97 11.15 4.41
N ARG A 84 -37.66 11.36 4.17
CA ARG A 84 -36.95 12.64 4.18
C ARG A 84 -35.67 12.52 3.38
N ILE A 85 -35.12 13.65 2.94
CA ILE A 85 -33.75 13.78 2.49
C ILE A 85 -32.98 14.42 3.65
N GLU A 86 -31.97 13.73 4.19
CA GLU A 86 -31.08 14.31 5.23
C GLU A 86 -29.90 15.03 4.58
N LYS A 87 -29.37 14.44 3.50
CA LYS A 87 -28.32 14.96 2.62
C LYS A 87 -28.59 14.44 1.20
N PRO A 88 -28.36 15.25 0.15
CA PRO A 88 -28.55 14.80 -1.23
C PRO A 88 -27.59 13.65 -1.57
N LEU A 89 -27.95 12.89 -2.60
CA LEU A 89 -27.17 11.81 -3.19
C LEU A 89 -26.75 12.23 -4.62
N SER A 90 -25.53 11.89 -5.02
CA SER A 90 -24.97 12.26 -6.32
C SER A 90 -24.47 11.05 -7.11
N ALA A 91 -24.59 11.12 -8.43
CA ALA A 91 -23.76 10.36 -9.36
C ALA A 91 -22.58 11.26 -9.76
N ARG A 92 -21.36 10.78 -9.59
CA ARG A 92 -20.12 11.55 -9.79
C ARG A 92 -19.16 10.76 -10.65
N GLY A 93 -18.40 11.43 -11.50
CA GLY A 93 -17.40 10.74 -12.28
C GLY A 93 -16.33 11.62 -12.87
N ILE A 94 -15.37 10.96 -13.48
CA ILE A 94 -14.31 11.56 -14.29
C ILE A 94 -14.34 10.90 -15.67
N VAL A 95 -14.03 11.68 -16.69
CA VAL A 95 -13.63 11.18 -18.00
C VAL A 95 -12.16 11.49 -18.21
N ILE A 96 -11.43 10.51 -18.75
CA ILE A 96 -10.00 10.57 -19.04
C ILE A 96 -9.85 10.34 -20.54
N ALA A 97 -9.26 11.31 -21.24
CA ALA A 97 -8.98 11.26 -22.67
C ALA A 97 -7.46 11.25 -22.92
N GLY A 98 -7.06 10.74 -24.09
CA GLY A 98 -5.68 10.70 -24.57
C GLY A 98 -5.64 10.41 -26.07
N ASP A 99 -4.68 9.60 -26.52
CA ASP A 99 -4.52 9.19 -27.92
C ASP A 99 -5.57 8.17 -28.42
N GLY A 100 -6.48 7.71 -27.56
CA GLY A 100 -7.54 6.75 -27.88
C GLY A 100 -8.87 7.08 -27.21
N ASP A 101 -9.91 6.30 -27.53
CA ASP A 101 -11.29 6.52 -27.08
C ASP A 101 -11.38 6.79 -25.55
N PRO A 102 -12.15 7.79 -25.08
CA PRO A 102 -12.17 8.15 -23.67
C PRO A 102 -12.55 7.02 -22.71
N ILE A 103 -12.04 7.09 -21.48
CA ILE A 103 -12.37 6.20 -20.37
C ILE A 103 -13.25 6.97 -19.39
N VAL A 104 -14.34 6.38 -18.91
CA VAL A 104 -15.25 7.01 -17.94
C VAL A 104 -15.29 6.19 -16.66
N LEU A 105 -14.96 6.80 -15.52
CA LEU A 105 -15.11 6.20 -14.20
C LEU A 105 -16.20 6.95 -13.43
N CYS A 106 -17.24 6.25 -12.99
CA CYS A 106 -18.40 6.82 -12.32
C CYS A 106 -18.71 6.06 -11.01
N ALA A 107 -19.03 6.81 -9.96
CA ALA A 107 -19.49 6.31 -8.67
C ALA A 107 -20.80 7.00 -8.28
N VAL A 108 -21.81 6.22 -7.88
CA VAL A 108 -23.13 6.73 -7.47
C VAL A 108 -23.40 6.46 -5.99
N ASP A 109 -24.00 7.45 -5.32
CA ASP A 109 -24.35 7.45 -3.89
C ASP A 109 -25.52 6.48 -3.51
N TRP A 110 -25.60 5.33 -4.16
CA TRP A 110 -26.65 4.30 -4.00
C TRP A 110 -26.10 3.02 -3.34
N ILE A 111 -26.97 2.04 -3.03
CA ILE A 111 -26.54 0.75 -2.47
C ILE A 111 -25.93 -0.18 -3.54
N GLY A 112 -26.42 -0.11 -4.78
CA GLY A 112 -26.05 -1.06 -5.85
C GLY A 112 -26.86 -0.85 -7.12
N VAL A 113 -26.22 -1.12 -8.26
CA VAL A 113 -26.84 -1.09 -9.60
C VAL A 113 -26.60 -2.44 -10.25
N LYS A 114 -27.68 -3.15 -10.60
CA LYS A 114 -27.65 -4.52 -11.13
C LYS A 114 -27.80 -4.57 -12.65
N SER A 115 -27.17 -5.57 -13.26
CA SER A 115 -27.66 -6.17 -14.51
C SER A 115 -27.92 -5.14 -15.64
N ARG A 116 -29.07 -5.27 -16.31
CA ARG A 116 -29.61 -4.36 -17.32
C ARG A 116 -29.63 -2.87 -16.92
N ALA A 117 -29.75 -2.52 -15.63
CA ALA A 117 -29.69 -1.12 -15.19
C ALA A 117 -28.25 -0.58 -15.24
N ALA A 118 -27.26 -1.39 -14.87
CA ALA A 118 -25.84 -1.05 -15.01
C ALA A 118 -25.44 -0.95 -16.49
N ALA A 119 -25.92 -1.87 -17.33
CA ALA A 119 -25.69 -1.84 -18.77
C ALA A 119 -26.23 -0.55 -19.43
N ALA A 120 -27.50 -0.21 -19.20
CA ALA A 120 -28.12 1.00 -19.76
C ALA A 120 -27.41 2.29 -19.31
N TRP A 121 -26.91 2.34 -18.07
CA TRP A 121 -26.14 3.48 -17.57
C TRP A 121 -24.76 3.57 -18.23
N LYS A 122 -24.06 2.44 -18.39
CA LYS A 122 -22.79 2.38 -19.14
C LYS A 122 -22.97 2.79 -20.60
N GLU A 123 -24.04 2.33 -21.27
CA GLU A 123 -24.39 2.74 -22.64
C GLU A 123 -24.61 4.25 -22.76
N ALA A 124 -25.36 4.86 -21.83
CA ALA A 124 -25.64 6.29 -21.84
C ALA A 124 -24.39 7.16 -21.59
N LEU A 125 -23.52 6.75 -20.66
CA LEU A 125 -22.24 7.41 -20.41
C LEU A 125 -21.27 7.24 -21.58
N ALA A 126 -21.20 6.04 -22.17
CA ALA A 126 -20.39 5.77 -23.36
C ALA A 126 -20.82 6.64 -24.54
N GLY A 127 -22.14 6.71 -24.81
CA GLY A 127 -22.73 7.58 -25.84
C GLY A 127 -22.66 9.08 -25.53
N ALA A 128 -22.41 9.47 -24.27
CA ALA A 128 -22.10 10.86 -23.92
C ALA A 128 -20.64 11.22 -24.18
N ALA A 129 -19.71 10.29 -23.91
CA ALA A 129 -18.28 10.48 -24.11
C ALA A 129 -17.73 10.07 -25.48
N GLY A 130 -18.56 9.52 -26.37
CA GLY A 130 -18.13 9.05 -27.70
C GLY A 130 -17.29 7.78 -27.67
N THR A 131 -17.40 6.99 -26.60
CA THR A 131 -16.63 5.77 -26.33
C THR A 131 -17.55 4.53 -26.30
N THR A 132 -17.05 3.37 -25.85
CA THR A 132 -17.80 2.11 -25.76
C THR A 132 -18.12 1.71 -24.29
N PRO A 133 -19.17 0.91 -24.02
CA PRO A 133 -19.60 0.59 -22.65
C PRO A 133 -18.56 -0.17 -21.82
N ASP A 134 -17.67 -0.91 -22.46
CA ASP A 134 -16.52 -1.61 -21.85
C ASP A 134 -15.39 -0.67 -21.40
N ARG A 135 -15.41 0.61 -21.85
CA ARG A 135 -14.54 1.70 -21.37
C ARG A 135 -15.23 2.56 -20.30
N VAL A 136 -16.38 2.10 -19.78
CA VAL A 136 -17.11 2.73 -18.67
C VAL A 136 -17.10 1.82 -17.44
N SER A 137 -16.51 2.29 -16.35
CA SER A 137 -16.68 1.68 -15.03
C SER A 137 -17.71 2.45 -14.21
N LEU A 138 -18.70 1.72 -13.67
CA LEU A 138 -19.78 2.27 -12.87
C LEU A 138 -19.88 1.49 -11.57
N HIS A 139 -19.82 2.20 -10.44
CA HIS A 139 -19.78 1.64 -9.10
C HIS A 139 -20.83 2.29 -8.19
N ALA A 140 -21.35 1.55 -7.22
CA ALA A 140 -22.11 2.11 -6.11
C ALA A 140 -21.20 2.35 -4.90
N LEU A 141 -21.40 3.44 -4.15
CA LEU A 141 -20.66 3.64 -2.89
C LEU A 141 -21.10 2.65 -1.79
N HIS A 142 -22.33 2.15 -1.88
CA HIS A 142 -22.92 1.06 -1.07
C HIS A 142 -23.62 1.47 0.25
N GLN A 143 -23.98 2.74 0.44
CA GLN A 143 -24.80 3.18 1.59
C GLN A 143 -26.22 2.61 1.60
N HIS A 144 -26.78 2.43 2.80
CA HIS A 144 -27.95 1.59 3.03
C HIS A 144 -29.28 2.33 3.27
N ASP A 145 -29.27 3.64 3.52
CA ASP A 145 -30.44 4.51 3.40
C ASP A 145 -30.39 5.23 2.03
N ALA A 146 -30.23 4.46 0.95
CA ALA A 146 -30.12 4.94 -0.43
C ALA A 146 -30.89 4.00 -1.40
N PRO A 147 -31.18 4.43 -2.65
CA PRO A 147 -31.78 3.58 -3.69
C PRO A 147 -30.92 2.37 -4.07
N ARG A 148 -31.55 1.40 -4.75
CA ARG A 148 -30.91 0.40 -5.61
C ARG A 148 -31.48 0.55 -7.03
N ALA A 149 -30.94 -0.17 -8.01
CA ALA A 149 -31.60 -0.35 -9.31
C ALA A 149 -31.44 -1.78 -9.87
N ASP A 150 -32.52 -2.36 -10.38
CA ASP A 150 -32.57 -3.69 -11.00
C ASP A 150 -33.72 -3.79 -12.03
N PHE A 151 -33.39 -3.44 -13.27
CA PHE A 151 -34.35 -3.51 -14.37
C PHE A 151 -34.73 -4.95 -14.77
N LYS A 152 -33.88 -5.97 -14.54
CA LYS A 152 -34.18 -7.37 -14.91
C LYS A 152 -35.19 -7.96 -13.91
N ALA A 153 -35.08 -7.67 -12.61
CA ALA A 153 -36.10 -8.02 -11.62
C ALA A 153 -37.45 -7.34 -11.90
N LEU A 154 -37.46 -6.05 -12.28
CA LEU A 154 -38.70 -5.39 -12.72
C LEU A 154 -39.32 -6.09 -13.93
N ASP A 155 -38.53 -6.39 -14.97
CA ASP A 155 -39.03 -7.05 -16.19
C ASP A 155 -39.64 -8.42 -15.83
N ILE A 156 -39.00 -9.18 -14.92
CA ILE A 156 -39.45 -10.50 -14.46
C ILE A 156 -40.72 -10.42 -13.58
N LEU A 157 -40.85 -9.45 -12.66
CA LEU A 157 -42.08 -9.29 -11.89
C LEU A 157 -43.28 -9.04 -12.82
N ASN A 158 -43.12 -8.20 -13.84
CA ASN A 158 -44.14 -7.94 -14.85
C ASN A 158 -44.44 -9.18 -15.75
N GLU A 159 -43.43 -10.00 -16.08
CA GLU A 159 -43.60 -11.27 -16.81
C GLU A 159 -44.54 -12.23 -16.09
N TYR A 160 -44.46 -12.30 -14.76
CA TYR A 160 -45.34 -13.10 -13.90
C TYR A 160 -46.63 -12.35 -13.47
N GLY A 161 -46.90 -11.18 -14.03
CA GLY A 161 -48.09 -10.38 -13.74
C GLY A 161 -48.12 -9.74 -12.34
N ILE A 162 -46.99 -9.67 -11.65
CA ILE A 162 -46.84 -9.09 -10.32
C ILE A 162 -46.49 -7.60 -10.47
N ASP A 163 -47.38 -6.72 -10.00
CA ASP A 163 -47.14 -5.27 -10.00
C ASP A 163 -45.96 -4.91 -9.09
N PRO A 164 -44.87 -4.30 -9.58
CA PRO A 164 -43.72 -3.91 -8.76
C PRO A 164 -43.97 -2.65 -7.89
N ALA A 165 -45.09 -1.94 -8.03
CA ALA A 165 -45.35 -0.75 -7.23
C ALA A 165 -45.37 -1.05 -5.71
N GLY A 166 -44.74 -0.16 -4.94
CA GLY A 166 -44.57 -0.30 -3.49
C GLY A 166 -43.50 -1.32 -3.05
N THR A 167 -42.76 -1.93 -3.98
CA THR A 167 -41.59 -2.75 -3.66
C THR A 167 -40.34 -1.89 -3.37
N ASN A 168 -39.26 -2.55 -2.95
CA ASN A 168 -37.93 -1.95 -2.74
C ASN A 168 -36.94 -2.27 -3.89
N VAL A 169 -37.46 -2.60 -5.09
CA VAL A 169 -36.65 -2.92 -6.29
C VAL A 169 -36.07 -1.63 -6.87
N ASP A 170 -36.89 -0.75 -7.43
CA ASP A 170 -36.59 0.63 -7.78
C ASP A 170 -37.87 1.32 -8.30
N ASN A 171 -37.73 2.55 -8.79
CA ASN A 171 -38.66 3.14 -9.75
C ASN A 171 -37.89 3.41 -11.04
N ARG A 172 -38.18 2.64 -12.09
CA ARG A 172 -37.50 2.74 -13.39
C ARG A 172 -37.41 4.16 -13.93
N ALA A 173 -38.49 4.94 -13.84
CA ALA A 173 -38.51 6.30 -14.39
C ALA A 173 -37.56 7.26 -13.65
N PHE A 174 -37.36 7.06 -12.34
CA PHE A 174 -36.38 7.80 -11.55
C PHE A 174 -34.95 7.38 -11.90
N VAL A 175 -34.70 6.08 -12.12
CA VAL A 175 -33.38 5.56 -12.53
C VAL A 175 -33.02 6.04 -13.94
N GLU A 176 -33.93 5.93 -14.91
CA GLU A 176 -33.74 6.40 -16.29
C GLU A 176 -33.42 7.91 -16.35
N GLN A 177 -34.13 8.73 -15.57
CA GLN A 177 -33.80 10.17 -15.45
C GLN A 177 -32.44 10.41 -14.79
N THR A 178 -32.01 9.58 -13.83
CA THR A 178 -30.69 9.72 -13.19
C THR A 178 -29.56 9.32 -14.15
N ILE A 179 -29.80 8.31 -15.00
CA ILE A 179 -28.93 7.93 -16.12
C ILE A 179 -28.81 9.11 -17.11
N GLU A 180 -29.94 9.68 -17.53
CA GLU A 180 -29.97 10.80 -18.49
C GLU A 180 -29.24 12.05 -17.95
N ARG A 181 -29.53 12.46 -16.70
CA ARG A 181 -28.81 13.57 -16.03
C ARG A 181 -27.30 13.33 -15.95
N SER A 182 -26.88 12.09 -15.70
CA SER A 182 -25.45 11.73 -15.65
C SER A 182 -24.78 11.83 -17.03
N ALA A 183 -25.49 11.40 -18.07
CA ALA A 183 -25.02 11.48 -19.45
C ALA A 183 -25.00 12.93 -19.99
N GLU A 184 -25.93 13.79 -19.58
CA GLU A 184 -25.87 15.23 -19.87
C GLU A 184 -24.71 15.90 -19.14
N ALA A 185 -24.55 15.69 -17.83
CA ALA A 185 -23.46 16.28 -17.05
C ALA A 185 -22.08 15.91 -17.58
N LEU A 186 -21.87 14.64 -18.00
CA LEU A 186 -20.64 14.20 -18.67
C LEU A 186 -20.43 14.92 -20.02
N ARG A 187 -21.49 15.05 -20.83
CA ARG A 187 -21.42 15.73 -22.13
C ARG A 187 -21.14 17.23 -22.00
N GLU A 188 -21.64 17.88 -20.95
CA GLU A 188 -21.31 19.27 -20.64
C GLU A 188 -19.87 19.42 -20.12
N ALA A 189 -19.43 18.55 -19.21
CA ALA A 189 -18.06 18.55 -18.70
C ALA A 189 -17.02 18.35 -19.81
N MET A 190 -17.25 17.42 -20.74
CA MET A 190 -16.36 17.21 -21.90
C MET A 190 -16.31 18.41 -22.85
N LYS A 191 -17.40 19.17 -22.95
CA LYS A 191 -17.48 20.32 -23.86
C LYS A 191 -16.84 21.58 -23.27
N ASN A 192 -16.90 21.75 -21.95
CA ASN A 192 -16.57 23.02 -21.28
C ASN A 192 -15.34 22.94 -20.37
N ASP A 193 -15.03 21.76 -19.80
CA ASP A 193 -14.15 21.60 -18.63
C ASP A 193 -13.07 20.51 -18.80
N LEU A 194 -12.76 20.07 -20.03
CA LEU A 194 -11.56 19.27 -20.30
C LEU A 194 -10.30 20.08 -20.03
N ARG A 195 -9.37 19.49 -19.26
CA ARG A 195 -8.09 20.09 -18.87
C ARG A 195 -6.93 19.11 -19.06
N THR A 196 -5.84 19.58 -19.67
CA THR A 196 -4.58 18.84 -19.78
C THR A 196 -4.02 18.43 -18.42
N VAL A 197 -3.61 17.18 -18.31
CA VAL A 197 -2.90 16.61 -17.16
C VAL A 197 -1.45 16.40 -17.57
N THR A 198 -0.53 17.02 -16.85
CA THR A 198 0.91 16.82 -17.02
C THR A 198 1.52 15.97 -15.91
N HIS A 199 0.84 15.83 -14.76
CA HIS A 199 1.30 15.00 -13.65
C HIS A 199 0.13 14.24 -13.00
N VAL A 200 0.42 13.01 -12.58
CA VAL A 200 -0.46 12.18 -11.75
C VAL A 200 0.18 12.04 -10.37
N GLY A 201 -0.59 12.38 -9.34
CA GLY A 201 -0.19 12.27 -7.95
C GLY A 201 -0.80 11.04 -7.28
N THR A 202 0.04 10.23 -6.65
CA THR A 202 -0.36 9.08 -5.83
C THR A 202 -0.07 9.33 -4.36
N GLY A 203 -1.06 9.15 -3.49
CA GLY A 203 -0.92 9.34 -2.04
C GLY A 203 -1.65 8.28 -1.24
N THR A 204 -1.09 7.87 -0.10
CA THR A 204 -1.64 6.87 0.82
C THR A 204 -1.59 7.38 2.26
N ALA A 205 -2.53 6.97 3.11
CA ALA A 205 -2.46 7.14 4.56
C ALA A 205 -3.44 6.20 5.25
N LEU A 206 -3.18 5.83 6.52
CA LEU A 206 -4.15 5.04 7.27
C LEU A 206 -5.36 5.86 7.72
N VAL A 207 -6.52 5.20 7.70
CA VAL A 207 -7.74 5.68 8.31
C VAL A 207 -7.91 4.98 9.66
N GLU A 208 -7.52 5.67 10.72
CA GLU A 208 -7.65 5.15 12.08
C GLU A 208 -9.11 4.90 12.48
N LYS A 209 -9.36 3.74 13.10
CA LYS A 209 -10.58 3.48 13.89
C LYS A 209 -11.89 3.67 13.07
N VAL A 210 -11.88 3.25 11.80
CA VAL A 210 -13.08 3.19 10.92
C VAL A 210 -13.33 1.77 10.40
N ALA A 211 -12.43 1.18 9.61
CA ALA A 211 -12.58 -0.22 9.16
C ALA A 211 -12.35 -1.25 10.28
N SER A 212 -13.02 -2.39 10.15
CA SER A 212 -12.74 -3.63 10.89
C SER A 212 -13.30 -4.83 10.11
N ASN A 213 -12.64 -5.99 10.17
CA ASN A 213 -13.22 -7.19 9.58
C ASN A 213 -14.40 -7.66 10.43
N ARG A 214 -15.53 -7.94 9.77
CA ARG A 214 -16.78 -8.34 10.43
C ARG A 214 -16.88 -9.84 10.69
N ARG A 215 -15.95 -10.62 10.15
CA ARG A 215 -15.86 -12.08 10.34
C ARG A 215 -14.70 -12.40 11.28
N GLN A 216 -14.97 -12.88 12.48
CA GLN A 216 -13.93 -13.36 13.41
C GLN A 216 -13.95 -14.89 13.43
N VAL A 217 -12.80 -15.49 13.10
CA VAL A 217 -12.64 -16.95 12.91
C VAL A 217 -11.87 -17.55 14.09
N ASN A 218 -12.29 -18.72 14.57
CA ASN A 218 -11.67 -19.43 15.69
C ASN A 218 -10.52 -20.34 15.25
N ARG A 219 -9.89 -21.03 16.22
CA ARG A 219 -8.76 -21.96 15.96
C ARG A 219 -9.17 -23.17 15.12
N GLU A 220 -10.45 -23.49 15.11
CA GLU A 220 -11.10 -24.58 14.40
C GLU A 220 -11.49 -24.21 12.96
N GLY A 221 -11.18 -22.98 12.51
CA GLY A 221 -11.48 -22.52 11.15
C GLY A 221 -12.97 -22.25 10.90
N LYS A 222 -13.72 -21.82 11.92
CA LYS A 222 -15.12 -21.42 11.82
C LYS A 222 -15.34 -19.98 12.29
N GLU A 223 -16.23 -19.27 11.63
CA GLU A 223 -16.68 -17.97 12.13
C GLU A 223 -17.44 -18.16 13.45
N PHE A 224 -17.02 -17.47 14.51
CA PHE A 224 -17.59 -17.61 15.85
C PHE A 224 -18.21 -16.32 16.40
N LEU A 225 -17.85 -15.16 15.83
CA LEU A 225 -18.27 -13.85 16.33
C LEU A 225 -18.39 -12.84 15.17
N GLY A 226 -19.62 -12.65 14.70
CA GLY A 226 -19.94 -11.67 13.66
C GLY A 226 -20.01 -10.25 14.22
N ARG A 227 -19.31 -9.31 13.58
CA ARG A 227 -19.19 -7.89 14.00
C ARG A 227 -19.58 -6.96 12.86
N MET A 228 -20.89 -6.88 12.62
CA MET A 228 -21.53 -6.17 11.49
C MET A 228 -21.27 -4.65 11.48
N SER A 229 -22.10 -3.88 10.75
CA SER A 229 -22.07 -2.41 10.68
C SER A 229 -21.84 -1.72 12.03
N SER A 230 -22.49 -2.20 13.07
CA SER A 230 -22.36 -1.78 14.46
C SER A 230 -22.46 -2.98 15.41
N THR A 231 -21.95 -2.84 16.64
CA THR A 231 -22.26 -3.78 17.73
C THR A 231 -22.14 -3.13 19.11
N SER A 232 -23.03 -3.53 20.03
CA SER A 232 -22.95 -3.24 21.46
C SER A 232 -22.33 -4.39 22.28
N ASP A 233 -21.90 -5.47 21.62
CA ASP A 233 -21.24 -6.61 22.26
C ASP A 233 -19.78 -6.26 22.57
N VAL A 234 -19.44 -6.30 23.87
CA VAL A 234 -18.12 -5.96 24.40
C VAL A 234 -17.04 -6.96 23.97
N GLU A 235 -17.37 -8.23 23.75
CA GLU A 235 -16.41 -9.21 23.25
C GLU A 235 -16.12 -8.98 21.77
N ALA A 236 -17.14 -8.64 20.96
CA ALA A 236 -16.94 -8.26 19.56
C ALA A 236 -16.13 -6.94 19.42
N GLN A 237 -16.40 -5.94 20.26
CA GLN A 237 -15.60 -4.71 20.31
C GLN A 237 -14.15 -4.98 20.74
N ARG A 238 -13.91 -5.92 21.66
CA ARG A 238 -12.56 -6.30 22.12
C ARG A 238 -11.80 -7.18 21.13
N ALA A 239 -12.48 -8.05 20.37
CA ALA A 239 -11.87 -8.92 19.38
C ALA A 239 -10.96 -8.14 18.41
N PRO A 240 -9.90 -8.77 17.84
CA PRO A 240 -8.96 -8.11 16.93
C PRO A 240 -9.63 -7.34 15.78
N VAL A 241 -8.90 -6.42 15.13
CA VAL A 241 -9.41 -5.75 13.93
C VAL A 241 -9.71 -6.76 12.82
N GLY A 242 -8.89 -7.82 12.72
CA GLY A 242 -8.95 -8.82 11.66
C GLY A 242 -8.38 -8.28 10.34
N THR A 243 -8.33 -9.13 9.31
CA THR A 243 -7.81 -8.77 7.99
C THR A 243 -8.55 -7.58 7.40
N ILE A 244 -7.88 -6.44 7.23
CA ILE A 244 -8.42 -5.25 6.56
C ILE A 244 -7.36 -4.65 5.65
N ASP A 245 -7.81 -3.80 4.73
CA ASP A 245 -6.97 -2.80 4.08
C ASP A 245 -7.22 -1.45 4.79
N PRO A 246 -6.28 -0.95 5.63
CA PRO A 246 -6.50 0.23 6.47
C PRO A 246 -6.21 1.55 5.76
N GLU A 247 -5.59 1.52 4.57
CA GLU A 247 -5.21 2.72 3.81
C GLU A 247 -6.38 3.30 3.03
N VAL A 248 -6.53 4.63 3.09
CA VAL A 248 -7.17 5.37 2.00
C VAL A 248 -6.11 5.76 0.97
N ARG A 249 -6.42 5.54 -0.30
CA ARG A 249 -5.51 5.78 -1.42
C ARG A 249 -6.10 6.81 -2.37
N LEU A 250 -5.27 7.75 -2.82
CA LEU A 250 -5.64 8.84 -3.72
C LEU A 250 -4.91 8.74 -5.06
N VAL A 251 -5.64 8.88 -6.15
CA VAL A 251 -5.09 9.20 -7.48
C VAL A 251 -5.56 10.60 -7.84
N SER A 252 -4.64 11.49 -8.20
CA SER A 252 -4.93 12.91 -8.40
C SER A 252 -4.32 13.42 -9.71
N PHE A 253 -5.03 14.34 -10.36
CA PHE A 253 -4.68 14.85 -11.69
C PHE A 253 -4.28 16.32 -11.61
N TRP A 254 -3.14 16.67 -12.21
CA TRP A 254 -2.52 17.98 -12.06
C TRP A 254 -2.02 18.53 -13.40
N ASN A 255 -2.10 19.85 -13.57
CA ASN A 255 -1.32 20.58 -14.55
C ASN A 255 -0.22 21.38 -13.83
N GLY A 256 0.99 20.81 -13.79
CA GLY A 256 2.08 21.31 -12.95
C GLY A 256 1.68 21.29 -11.48
N ASP A 257 1.56 22.47 -10.88
CA ASP A 257 1.13 22.67 -9.49
C ASP A 257 -0.37 22.96 -9.33
N GLU A 258 -1.16 23.05 -10.41
CA GLU A 258 -2.63 23.18 -10.31
C GLU A 258 -3.29 21.78 -10.30
N PRO A 259 -3.90 21.34 -9.18
CA PRO A 259 -4.72 20.13 -9.16
C PRO A 259 -6.10 20.37 -9.79
N HIS A 260 -6.64 19.34 -10.45
CA HIS A 260 -7.93 19.40 -11.14
C HIS A 260 -8.97 18.47 -10.53
N ALA A 261 -8.58 17.23 -10.19
CA ALA A 261 -9.49 16.22 -9.66
C ALA A 261 -8.77 15.18 -8.79
N VAL A 262 -9.51 14.54 -7.88
CA VAL A 262 -9.05 13.43 -7.04
C VAL A 262 -10.02 12.24 -7.13
N LEU A 263 -9.49 11.04 -7.31
CA LEU A 263 -10.17 9.77 -7.05
C LEU A 263 -9.68 9.26 -5.70
N SER A 264 -10.60 8.89 -4.80
CA SER A 264 -10.26 8.32 -3.50
C SER A 264 -10.84 6.91 -3.36
N TYR A 265 -10.04 6.00 -2.79
CA TYR A 265 -10.36 4.59 -2.63
C TYR A 265 -10.19 4.21 -1.15
N TYR A 266 -11.23 3.69 -0.51
CA TYR A 266 -11.16 3.18 0.86
C TYR A 266 -12.05 1.94 1.01
N THR A 267 -11.64 1.01 1.85
CA THR A 267 -12.24 -0.34 1.92
C THR A 267 -13.11 -0.48 3.16
N THR A 268 -14.41 -0.17 3.05
CA THR A 268 -15.36 -0.38 4.16
C THR A 268 -16.81 -0.29 3.68
N HIS A 269 -17.72 -1.05 4.29
CA HIS A 269 -19.14 -0.74 4.18
C HIS A 269 -19.46 0.66 4.74
N PRO A 270 -20.08 1.59 3.96
CA PRO A 270 -20.55 2.90 4.44
C PRO A 270 -21.86 2.75 5.25
N GLN A 271 -21.77 2.02 6.35
CA GLN A 271 -22.88 1.69 7.24
C GLN A 271 -22.57 2.16 8.68
N SER A 272 -22.95 3.39 9.02
CA SER A 272 -23.01 3.83 10.42
C SER A 272 -24.30 3.34 11.09
N TYR A 273 -25.43 3.96 10.74
CA TYR A 273 -26.79 3.52 11.07
C TYR A 273 -27.69 3.76 9.86
N TYR A 274 -28.68 2.88 9.64
CA TYR A 274 -29.49 2.87 8.43
C TYR A 274 -30.87 2.22 8.69
N ARG A 275 -31.71 2.12 7.66
CA ARG A 275 -33.15 1.77 7.75
C ARG A 275 -33.98 2.85 8.46
N THR A 276 -33.58 4.10 8.29
CA THR A 276 -34.29 5.26 8.86
C THR A 276 -35.29 5.87 7.88
N GLY A 277 -35.20 5.53 6.58
CA GLY A 277 -35.96 6.20 5.52
C GLY A 277 -35.48 7.64 5.25
N GLY A 278 -34.27 7.99 5.66
CA GLY A 278 -33.67 9.30 5.43
C GLY A 278 -32.54 9.22 4.41
N ALA A 279 -32.80 9.65 3.16
CA ALA A 279 -31.80 9.61 2.11
C ALA A 279 -30.55 10.41 2.52
N ASN A 280 -29.40 9.73 2.56
CA ASN A 280 -28.12 10.31 2.96
C ASN A 280 -26.94 9.41 2.47
N PRO A 281 -25.75 9.97 2.18
CA PRO A 281 -24.63 9.21 1.65
C PRO A 281 -23.70 8.61 2.74
N ASP A 282 -24.24 8.45 3.95
CA ASP A 282 -23.62 7.96 5.17
C ASP A 282 -22.23 8.59 5.49
N PHE A 283 -21.40 7.95 6.32
CA PHE A 283 -20.14 8.55 6.78
C PHE A 283 -19.12 8.77 5.65
N VAL A 284 -19.15 7.94 4.60
CA VAL A 284 -18.21 8.02 3.47
C VAL A 284 -18.49 9.22 2.57
N GLY A 285 -19.75 9.46 2.19
CA GLY A 285 -20.10 10.66 1.42
C GLY A 285 -19.92 11.96 2.22
N ILE A 286 -20.11 11.92 3.55
CA ILE A 286 -19.78 13.05 4.42
C ILE A 286 -18.26 13.31 4.43
N ALA A 287 -17.43 12.25 4.52
CA ALA A 287 -15.97 12.39 4.46
C ALA A 287 -15.51 13.01 3.12
N ARG A 288 -16.06 12.53 2.00
CA ARG A 288 -15.84 13.09 0.65
C ARG A 288 -16.15 14.58 0.60
N SER A 289 -17.33 15.01 1.08
CA SER A 289 -17.67 16.43 1.12
C SER A 289 -16.79 17.24 2.07
N THR A 290 -16.35 16.68 3.21
CA THR A 290 -15.39 17.34 4.11
C THR A 290 -14.02 17.52 3.45
N PHE A 291 -13.56 16.55 2.65
CA PHE A 291 -12.36 16.67 1.83
C PHE A 291 -12.48 17.79 0.80
N GLU A 292 -13.51 17.76 -0.05
CA GLU A 292 -13.77 18.81 -1.05
C GLU A 292 -13.86 20.21 -0.42
N THR A 293 -14.50 20.33 0.75
CA THR A 293 -14.63 21.60 1.47
C THR A 293 -13.29 22.15 1.98
N LYS A 294 -12.34 21.27 2.31
CA LYS A 294 -11.02 21.66 2.86
C LYS A 294 -9.95 21.87 1.79
N THR A 295 -9.97 21.09 0.70
CA THR A 295 -8.97 21.21 -0.39
C THR A 295 -9.43 22.13 -1.52
N GLY A 296 -10.74 22.32 -1.69
CA GLY A 296 -11.35 22.99 -2.84
C GLY A 296 -11.38 22.14 -4.11
N ILE A 297 -10.87 20.90 -4.07
CA ILE A 297 -10.69 20.04 -5.25
C ILE A 297 -11.82 19.01 -5.33
N ARG A 298 -12.37 18.80 -6.53
CA ARG A 298 -13.46 17.85 -6.75
C ARG A 298 -13.00 16.40 -6.53
N GLN A 299 -13.83 15.63 -5.82
CA GLN A 299 -13.53 14.24 -5.48
C GLN A 299 -14.62 13.26 -5.93
N VAL A 300 -14.19 12.22 -6.65
CA VAL A 300 -14.97 10.99 -6.89
C VAL A 300 -14.45 9.95 -5.90
N HIS A 301 -15.36 9.28 -5.18
CA HIS A 301 -14.97 8.25 -4.20
C HIS A 301 -15.48 6.88 -4.65
N PHE A 302 -14.59 5.89 -4.58
CA PHE A 302 -14.89 4.48 -4.85
C PHE A 302 -14.64 3.65 -3.58
N ASN A 303 -15.52 2.68 -3.34
CA ASN A 303 -15.37 1.74 -2.25
C ASN A 303 -14.53 0.53 -2.70
N GLY A 304 -13.59 0.09 -1.86
CA GLY A 304 -12.77 -1.09 -2.10
C GLY A 304 -13.55 -2.40 -1.94
N ALA A 305 -12.83 -3.53 -1.83
CA ALA A 305 -13.37 -4.87 -1.57
C ALA A 305 -13.88 -4.97 -0.12
N GLY A 306 -15.02 -4.31 0.13
CA GLY A 306 -15.59 -4.11 1.46
C GLY A 306 -16.44 -5.27 1.98
N GLY A 307 -16.61 -6.37 1.24
CA GLY A 307 -17.57 -7.45 1.51
C GLY A 307 -17.58 -7.94 2.97
N ASN A 308 -16.40 -8.22 3.52
CA ASN A 308 -16.21 -8.63 4.92
C ASN A 308 -15.71 -7.49 5.84
N ILE A 309 -15.84 -6.22 5.44
CA ILE A 309 -15.29 -5.05 6.15
C ILE A 309 -16.39 -4.05 6.52
N ALA A 310 -16.49 -3.72 7.82
CA ALA A 310 -17.52 -2.82 8.34
C ALA A 310 -17.04 -2.05 9.58
N ALA A 311 -17.79 -1.04 10.00
CA ALA A 311 -17.42 -0.15 11.11
C ALA A 311 -17.57 -0.74 12.54
N GLY A 312 -18.03 -1.99 12.67
CA GLY A 312 -18.55 -2.54 13.93
C GLY A 312 -17.64 -2.47 15.16
N LYS A 313 -16.32 -2.58 15.01
CA LYS A 313 -15.40 -2.45 16.16
C LYS A 313 -15.44 -1.05 16.79
N TRP A 314 -15.75 -0.03 16.00
CA TRP A 314 -15.65 1.38 16.36
C TRP A 314 -17.04 2.06 16.46
N ASN A 315 -18.06 1.40 15.91
CA ASN A 315 -19.44 1.83 15.84
C ASN A 315 -20.35 1.00 16.76
N ASP A 316 -20.89 1.63 17.80
CA ASP A 316 -21.87 1.05 18.73
C ASP A 316 -23.33 1.31 18.31
N GLY A 317 -23.54 1.89 17.12
CA GLY A 317 -24.86 2.19 16.55
C GLY A 317 -25.47 3.52 17.00
N TRP A 318 -24.78 4.30 17.83
CA TRP A 318 -25.24 5.64 18.21
C TRP A 318 -25.10 6.64 17.06
N THR A 319 -26.04 7.58 16.97
CA THR A 319 -26.17 8.53 15.85
C THR A 319 -24.93 9.39 15.60
N GLU A 320 -24.19 9.68 16.67
CA GLU A 320 -22.97 10.47 16.74
C GLU A 320 -21.82 9.78 15.97
N LYS A 321 -21.84 8.44 15.86
CA LYS A 321 -20.79 7.68 15.17
C LYS A 321 -20.71 7.99 13.69
N ARG A 322 -21.82 8.34 13.02
CA ARG A 322 -21.79 8.70 11.59
C ARG A 322 -20.83 9.88 11.33
N GLN A 323 -20.83 10.89 12.19
CA GLN A 323 -19.91 12.03 12.04
C GLN A 323 -18.48 11.65 12.47
N ILE A 324 -18.31 10.92 13.58
CA ILE A 324 -16.97 10.49 14.06
C ILE A 324 -16.23 9.61 13.03
N LEU A 325 -16.94 8.69 12.37
CA LEU A 325 -16.39 7.86 11.29
C LEU A 325 -16.07 8.70 10.04
N ALA A 326 -16.91 9.69 9.71
CA ALA A 326 -16.68 10.59 8.59
C ALA A 326 -15.48 11.51 8.80
N ASP A 327 -15.31 12.04 10.02
CA ASP A 327 -14.20 12.92 10.39
C ASP A 327 -12.87 12.17 10.34
N ARG A 328 -12.83 10.93 10.85
CA ARG A 328 -11.64 10.03 10.77
C ARG A 328 -11.27 9.69 9.33
N LEU A 329 -12.25 9.36 8.49
CA LEU A 329 -12.00 9.07 7.07
C LEU A 329 -11.54 10.33 6.32
N ALA A 330 -12.14 11.49 6.60
CA ALA A 330 -11.69 12.77 6.05
C ALA A 330 -10.27 13.12 6.51
N GLU A 331 -9.91 12.85 7.76
CA GLU A 331 -8.53 13.04 8.27
C GLU A 331 -7.53 12.15 7.52
N GLY A 332 -7.83 10.86 7.32
CA GLY A 332 -7.01 9.98 6.50
C GLY A 332 -6.88 10.46 5.04
N MET A 333 -7.99 10.91 4.43
CA MET A 333 -7.97 11.48 3.06
C MET A 333 -7.08 12.73 2.98
N LEU A 334 -7.08 13.58 4.01
CA LEU A 334 -6.22 14.78 4.04
C LEU A 334 -4.75 14.42 4.23
N LYS A 335 -4.43 13.45 5.11
CA LYS A 335 -3.06 12.93 5.27
C LYS A 335 -2.53 12.34 3.96
N ALA A 336 -3.33 11.55 3.24
CA ALA A 336 -2.94 10.99 1.94
C ALA A 336 -2.75 12.09 0.87
N TRP A 337 -3.50 13.19 0.95
CA TRP A 337 -3.34 14.35 0.07
C TRP A 337 -2.06 15.14 0.37
N GLU A 338 -1.78 15.38 1.65
CA GLU A 338 -0.53 15.99 2.12
C GLU A 338 0.72 15.14 1.77
N GLN A 339 0.56 13.82 1.61
CA GLN A 339 1.61 12.85 1.26
C GLN A 339 1.63 12.44 -0.23
N THR A 340 0.99 13.21 -1.12
CA THR A 340 0.86 12.83 -2.54
C THR A 340 2.17 13.02 -3.33
N GLU A 341 2.84 11.91 -3.68
CA GLU A 341 4.01 11.91 -4.60
C GLU A 341 3.55 12.16 -6.04
N ARG A 342 4.03 13.26 -6.68
CA ARG A 342 3.68 13.63 -8.07
C ARG A 342 4.68 13.11 -9.11
N THR A 343 4.14 12.47 -10.14
CA THR A 343 4.88 11.85 -11.25
C THR A 343 4.42 12.48 -12.59
N PRO A 344 5.31 12.97 -13.46
CA PRO A 344 4.96 13.43 -14.80
C PRO A 344 4.34 12.30 -15.64
N VAL A 345 3.37 12.62 -16.50
CA VAL A 345 2.70 11.64 -17.38
C VAL A 345 2.44 12.19 -18.79
N ASP A 346 2.31 11.27 -19.75
CA ASP A 346 1.84 11.50 -21.12
C ASP A 346 0.91 10.35 -21.55
N ALA A 347 0.23 10.48 -22.70
CA ALA A 347 -0.78 9.54 -23.15
C ALA A 347 -0.28 8.11 -23.43
N SER A 348 1.03 7.90 -23.60
CA SER A 348 1.59 6.54 -23.71
C SER A 348 1.53 5.75 -22.40
N GLN A 349 1.31 6.44 -21.27
CA GLN A 349 1.21 5.87 -19.92
C GLN A 349 -0.25 5.67 -19.47
N LEU A 350 -1.21 5.76 -20.41
CA LEU A 350 -2.65 5.56 -20.20
C LEU A 350 -3.11 4.26 -20.87
N GLU A 351 -3.10 3.14 -20.14
CA GLU A 351 -3.63 1.85 -20.62
C GLU A 351 -4.99 1.52 -19.98
N TRP A 352 -5.87 0.89 -20.76
CA TRP A 352 -7.11 0.27 -20.28
C TRP A 352 -7.11 -1.21 -20.63
N ARG A 353 -7.41 -2.07 -19.66
CA ARG A 353 -7.52 -3.53 -19.84
C ARG A 353 -8.88 -4.01 -19.39
N ILE A 354 -9.35 -5.07 -20.05
CA ILE A 354 -10.63 -5.72 -19.85
C ILE A 354 -10.37 -7.22 -19.84
N GLU A 355 -10.84 -7.92 -18.82
CA GLU A 355 -10.81 -9.38 -18.71
C GLU A 355 -12.23 -9.87 -18.41
N PRO A 356 -12.94 -10.46 -19.39
CA PRO A 356 -14.26 -11.03 -19.18
C PRO A 356 -14.20 -12.26 -18.28
N VAL A 357 -15.12 -12.38 -17.31
CA VAL A 357 -15.26 -13.56 -16.45
C VAL A 357 -16.70 -14.05 -16.36
N ALA A 358 -16.88 -15.34 -16.60
CA ALA A 358 -18.11 -16.06 -16.24
C ALA A 358 -18.03 -16.50 -14.77
N LEU A 359 -18.75 -15.84 -13.88
CA LEU A 359 -18.79 -16.22 -12.46
C LEU A 359 -19.70 -17.45 -12.27
N PRO A 360 -19.29 -18.47 -11.49
CA PRO A 360 -20.09 -19.67 -11.29
C PRO A 360 -21.31 -19.39 -10.41
N LEU A 361 -22.50 -19.79 -10.88
CA LEU A 361 -23.77 -19.66 -10.16
C LEU A 361 -23.76 -20.52 -8.88
N GLY A 362 -24.24 -19.97 -7.76
CA GLY A 362 -24.36 -20.72 -6.50
C GLY A 362 -25.36 -21.89 -6.57
N ASP A 363 -24.99 -23.06 -6.04
CA ASP A 363 -25.79 -24.31 -6.07
C ASP A 363 -27.22 -24.17 -5.52
N HIS A 364 -27.46 -23.23 -4.62
CA HIS A 364 -28.78 -22.96 -4.04
C HIS A 364 -29.73 -22.20 -4.98
N ILE A 365 -29.25 -21.63 -6.10
CA ILE A 365 -30.05 -20.79 -7.01
C ILE A 365 -30.70 -21.64 -8.10
N ILE A 366 -31.70 -22.43 -7.70
CA ILE A 366 -32.38 -23.39 -8.57
C ILE A 366 -33.46 -22.69 -9.39
N LYS A 367 -33.24 -22.58 -10.71
CA LYS A 367 -34.13 -21.90 -11.67
C LYS A 367 -35.60 -22.29 -11.51
N GLU A 368 -35.88 -23.58 -11.50
CA GLU A 368 -37.24 -24.12 -11.45
C GLU A 368 -37.96 -23.80 -10.13
N GLU A 369 -37.22 -23.62 -9.03
CA GLU A 369 -37.80 -23.24 -7.73
C GLU A 369 -38.11 -21.74 -7.67
N LEU A 370 -37.27 -20.91 -8.29
CA LEU A 370 -37.53 -19.48 -8.46
C LEU A 370 -38.74 -19.22 -9.36
N GLU A 371 -38.84 -19.92 -10.51
CA GLU A 371 -39.98 -19.81 -11.42
C GLU A 371 -41.29 -20.33 -10.77
N GLN A 372 -41.22 -21.36 -9.92
CA GLN A 372 -42.35 -21.80 -9.08
C GLN A 372 -42.73 -20.77 -8.01
N THR A 373 -41.74 -20.14 -7.36
CA THR A 373 -41.96 -19.11 -6.33
C THR A 373 -42.66 -17.89 -6.91
N LEU A 374 -42.22 -17.41 -8.08
CA LEU A 374 -42.86 -16.31 -8.80
C LEU A 374 -44.28 -16.67 -9.28
N SER A 375 -44.47 -17.88 -9.82
CA SER A 375 -45.79 -18.37 -10.23
C SER A 375 -46.79 -18.37 -9.07
N ARG A 376 -46.38 -18.92 -7.91
CA ARG A 376 -47.21 -18.96 -6.70
C ARG A 376 -47.47 -17.57 -6.14
N ALA A 377 -46.49 -16.68 -6.14
CA ALA A 377 -46.64 -15.33 -5.60
C ALA A 377 -47.68 -14.51 -6.36
N SER A 378 -47.78 -14.69 -7.68
CA SER A 378 -48.82 -14.11 -8.53
C SER A 378 -50.24 -14.55 -8.12
N GLU A 379 -50.42 -15.82 -7.69
CA GLU A 379 -51.70 -16.30 -7.14
C GLU A 379 -52.03 -15.74 -5.74
N MET A 380 -51.04 -15.18 -5.02
CA MET A 380 -51.13 -14.78 -3.62
C MET A 380 -51.04 -13.25 -3.37
N ASP A 381 -50.84 -12.44 -4.40
CA ASP A 381 -50.49 -11.00 -4.30
C ASP A 381 -49.22 -10.75 -3.45
N GLU A 382 -48.28 -11.71 -3.50
CA GLU A 382 -46.96 -11.59 -2.88
C GLU A 382 -45.95 -10.99 -3.87
N LYS A 383 -44.95 -10.25 -3.36
CA LYS A 383 -43.95 -9.54 -4.18
C LYS A 383 -42.53 -10.06 -3.86
N PRO A 384 -42.11 -11.22 -4.40
CA PRO A 384 -40.85 -11.89 -4.05
C PRO A 384 -39.66 -11.28 -4.80
N THR A 385 -39.29 -10.05 -4.41
CA THR A 385 -38.30 -9.23 -5.12
C THR A 385 -36.92 -9.88 -5.23
N GLY A 386 -36.50 -10.64 -4.22
CA GLY A 386 -35.29 -11.48 -4.27
C GLY A 386 -35.36 -12.48 -5.41
N ALA A 387 -36.36 -13.37 -5.41
CA ALA A 387 -36.50 -14.41 -6.43
C ALA A 387 -36.60 -13.88 -7.87
N ALA A 388 -37.13 -12.67 -8.08
CA ALA A 388 -37.11 -12.01 -9.38
C ALA A 388 -35.69 -11.54 -9.80
N SER A 389 -34.90 -11.02 -8.86
CA SER A 389 -33.50 -10.64 -9.07
C SER A 389 -32.61 -11.86 -9.29
N ASP A 390 -32.80 -12.91 -8.48
CA ASP A 390 -32.03 -14.16 -8.56
C ASP A 390 -32.34 -14.92 -9.85
N LEU A 391 -33.61 -14.99 -10.27
CA LEU A 391 -33.96 -15.51 -11.60
C LEU A 391 -33.39 -14.65 -12.74
N GLY A 392 -33.25 -13.34 -12.52
CA GLY A 392 -32.54 -12.43 -13.41
C GLY A 392 -31.08 -12.83 -13.61
N TRP A 393 -30.37 -13.10 -12.51
CA TRP A 393 -28.99 -13.59 -12.51
C TRP A 393 -28.87 -14.98 -13.16
N VAL A 394 -29.71 -15.96 -12.77
CA VAL A 394 -29.74 -17.29 -13.41
C VAL A 394 -29.91 -17.21 -14.92
N ARG A 395 -30.89 -16.41 -15.39
CA ARG A 395 -31.13 -16.23 -16.82
C ARG A 395 -29.91 -15.61 -17.50
N ARG A 396 -29.27 -14.62 -16.89
CA ARG A 396 -28.04 -13.98 -17.38
C ARG A 396 -26.86 -14.98 -17.50
N THR A 397 -26.59 -15.78 -16.47
CA THR A 397 -25.53 -16.80 -16.50
C THR A 397 -25.81 -17.89 -17.55
N LEU A 398 -27.07 -18.31 -17.71
CA LEU A 398 -27.49 -19.28 -18.73
C LEU A 398 -27.55 -18.70 -20.16
N GLU A 399 -27.74 -17.39 -20.29
CA GLU A 399 -27.59 -16.63 -21.55
C GLU A 399 -26.12 -16.54 -21.99
N GLY A 400 -25.17 -16.85 -21.10
CA GLY A 400 -23.73 -16.83 -21.36
C GLY A 400 -23.10 -15.44 -21.28
N ASP A 401 -23.73 -14.51 -20.55
CA ASP A 401 -23.24 -13.14 -20.38
C ASP A 401 -22.12 -13.08 -19.32
N GLU A 402 -21.01 -12.42 -19.67
CA GLU A 402 -19.79 -12.33 -18.87
C GLU A 402 -19.72 -10.98 -18.15
N ILE A 403 -19.04 -10.95 -17.00
CA ILE A 403 -18.75 -9.71 -16.28
C ILE A 403 -17.32 -9.29 -16.61
N ASN A 404 -17.16 -8.09 -17.16
CA ASN A 404 -15.82 -7.52 -17.39
C ASN A 404 -15.20 -7.06 -16.06
N LEU A 405 -14.12 -7.72 -15.63
CA LEU A 405 -13.14 -7.03 -14.79
C LEU A 405 -12.43 -6.01 -15.67
N THR A 406 -12.13 -4.82 -15.14
CA THR A 406 -11.36 -3.83 -15.89
C THR A 406 -10.28 -3.18 -15.05
N ALA A 407 -9.21 -2.73 -15.68
CA ALA A 407 -8.14 -2.02 -15.02
C ALA A 407 -7.67 -0.81 -15.82
N LEU A 408 -7.35 0.26 -15.10
CA LEU A 408 -6.71 1.46 -15.60
C LEU A 408 -5.25 1.49 -15.13
N ARG A 409 -4.31 1.68 -16.05
CA ARG A 409 -2.97 2.19 -15.76
C ARG A 409 -2.96 3.68 -16.10
N ILE A 410 -2.49 4.49 -15.16
CA ILE A 410 -2.21 5.91 -15.43
C ILE A 410 -0.96 6.34 -14.66
N GLY A 411 0.15 6.49 -15.38
CA GLY A 411 1.46 6.78 -14.79
C GLY A 411 1.88 5.72 -13.75
N PRO A 412 2.08 6.07 -12.46
CA PRO A 412 2.48 5.13 -11.41
C PRO A 412 1.34 4.24 -10.87
N ALA A 413 0.06 4.54 -11.16
CA ALA A 413 -1.09 3.87 -10.55
C ALA A 413 -1.67 2.73 -11.40
N ARG A 414 -2.00 1.59 -10.77
CA ARG A 414 -3.00 0.62 -11.26
C ARG A 414 -4.29 0.81 -10.47
N ILE A 415 -5.43 0.86 -11.15
CA ILE A 415 -6.76 0.87 -10.53
C ILE A 415 -7.54 -0.33 -11.07
N LEU A 416 -7.82 -1.29 -10.21
CA LEU A 416 -8.68 -2.45 -10.48
C LEU A 416 -10.16 -2.08 -10.30
N HIS A 417 -11.04 -2.66 -11.12
CA HIS A 417 -12.49 -2.52 -10.99
C HIS A 417 -13.14 -3.91 -10.96
N THR A 418 -13.95 -4.18 -9.93
CA THR A 418 -14.52 -5.51 -9.64
C THR A 418 -16.04 -5.45 -9.38
N PRO A 419 -16.79 -6.54 -9.65
CA PRO A 419 -18.23 -6.62 -9.43
C PRO A 419 -18.60 -6.86 -7.96
N GLY A 420 -19.87 -6.70 -7.60
CA GLY A 420 -20.42 -7.17 -6.32
C GLY A 420 -19.67 -6.70 -5.06
N GLU A 421 -19.80 -7.47 -3.98
CA GLU A 421 -19.17 -7.21 -2.68
C GLU A 421 -18.03 -8.21 -2.42
N LEU A 422 -16.88 -7.99 -3.07
CA LEU A 422 -15.67 -8.81 -2.84
C LEU A 422 -15.21 -8.73 -1.37
N ALA A 423 -14.82 -9.87 -0.82
CA ALA A 423 -14.02 -9.94 0.40
C ALA A 423 -12.63 -9.28 0.19
N VAL A 424 -12.10 -8.63 1.24
CA VAL A 424 -10.87 -7.81 1.16
C VAL A 424 -9.64 -8.58 0.69
N GLU A 425 -9.62 -9.90 0.92
CA GLU A 425 -8.56 -10.81 0.51
C GLU A 425 -8.25 -10.73 -0.99
N TYR A 426 -9.26 -10.48 -1.86
CA TYR A 426 -9.04 -10.28 -3.30
C TYR A 426 -8.29 -8.98 -3.63
N GLN A 427 -8.53 -7.90 -2.88
CA GLN A 427 -7.84 -6.62 -3.03
C GLN A 427 -6.41 -6.69 -2.48
N LEU A 428 -6.22 -7.36 -1.35
CA LEU A 428 -4.89 -7.64 -0.80
C LEU A 428 -4.08 -8.55 -1.73
N PHE A 429 -4.71 -9.53 -2.37
CA PHE A 429 -4.10 -10.32 -3.44
C PHE A 429 -3.66 -9.42 -4.61
N ALA A 430 -4.56 -8.59 -5.14
CA ALA A 430 -4.25 -7.65 -6.23
C ALA A 430 -3.05 -6.74 -5.91
N GLN A 431 -2.98 -6.20 -4.69
CA GLN A 431 -1.85 -5.39 -4.20
C GLN A 431 -0.56 -6.22 -4.08
N SER A 432 -0.64 -7.48 -3.66
CA SER A 432 0.53 -8.37 -3.52
C SER A 432 1.18 -8.81 -4.85
N LEU A 433 0.47 -8.67 -5.98
CA LEU A 433 0.97 -9.08 -7.30
C LEU A 433 2.17 -8.25 -7.79
N TYR A 434 2.23 -6.96 -7.42
CA TYR A 434 3.25 -6.03 -7.87
C TYR A 434 3.79 -5.22 -6.68
N PRO A 435 4.62 -5.81 -5.80
CA PRO A 435 5.12 -5.13 -4.61
C PRO A 435 5.91 -3.85 -4.96
N GLY A 436 5.40 -2.71 -4.52
CA GLY A 436 5.97 -1.37 -4.80
C GLY A 436 5.19 -0.54 -5.83
N ASP A 437 4.26 -1.13 -6.58
CA ASP A 437 3.30 -0.37 -7.40
C ASP A 437 2.18 0.21 -6.52
N PHE A 438 1.67 1.39 -6.90
CA PHE A 438 0.43 1.91 -6.32
C PHE A 438 -0.76 1.14 -6.91
N ILE A 439 -1.47 0.39 -6.08
CA ILE A 439 -2.65 -0.39 -6.49
C ILE A 439 -3.87 -0.01 -5.66
N ALA A 440 -4.85 0.58 -6.34
CA ALA A 440 -6.19 0.82 -5.82
C ALA A 440 -7.20 -0.18 -6.43
N ASN A 441 -8.34 -0.38 -5.75
CA ASN A 441 -9.44 -1.18 -6.26
C ASN A 441 -10.78 -0.49 -5.97
N ALA A 442 -11.70 -0.57 -6.93
CA ALA A 442 -13.09 -0.21 -6.80
C ALA A 442 -13.95 -1.47 -6.98
N SER A 443 -14.58 -1.95 -5.92
CA SER A 443 -15.60 -3.01 -6.01
C SER A 443 -17.00 -2.38 -6.19
N TYR A 444 -18.08 -3.15 -6.06
CA TYR A 444 -19.46 -2.65 -6.20
C TYR A 444 -19.79 -2.05 -7.58
N SER A 445 -19.07 -2.43 -8.64
CA SER A 445 -19.69 -2.47 -9.97
C SER A 445 -20.65 -3.65 -10.05
N ASP A 446 -21.48 -3.70 -11.09
CA ASP A 446 -22.44 -4.79 -11.41
C ASP A 446 -22.86 -5.68 -10.23
N TYR A 447 -23.91 -5.23 -9.52
CA TYR A 447 -24.28 -5.77 -8.21
C TYR A 447 -25.04 -7.12 -8.27
N ASP A 448 -25.11 -7.78 -9.44
CA ASP A 448 -25.82 -9.05 -9.61
C ASP A 448 -25.31 -10.20 -8.70
N PRO A 449 -23.99 -10.42 -8.55
CA PRO A 449 -23.44 -11.51 -7.74
C PRO A 449 -23.68 -11.40 -6.22
N GLY A 450 -24.11 -10.24 -5.72
CA GLY A 450 -24.15 -9.98 -4.28
C GLY A 450 -22.76 -10.06 -3.66
N TYR A 451 -22.63 -10.80 -2.55
CA TYR A 451 -21.34 -11.08 -1.90
C TYR A 451 -20.47 -12.04 -2.72
N ILE A 452 -19.17 -11.74 -2.79
CA ILE A 452 -18.17 -12.63 -3.38
C ILE A 452 -17.12 -12.92 -2.33
N SER A 453 -17.24 -14.10 -1.71
CA SER A 453 -16.29 -14.60 -0.71
C SER A 453 -15.12 -15.34 -1.36
N THR A 454 -14.04 -15.59 -0.62
CA THR A 454 -13.01 -16.56 -1.03
C THR A 454 -13.49 -17.98 -0.73
N GLU A 455 -12.97 -18.99 -1.44
CA GLU A 455 -13.44 -20.39 -1.41
C GLU A 455 -13.51 -20.92 0.02
N ILE A 456 -12.46 -20.65 0.81
CA ILE A 456 -12.37 -21.06 2.22
C ILE A 456 -13.46 -20.45 3.11
N GLN A 457 -14.01 -19.27 2.78
CA GLN A 457 -15.00 -18.58 3.62
C GLN A 457 -16.37 -19.27 3.58
N TYR A 458 -16.75 -19.88 2.45
CA TYR A 458 -17.94 -20.74 2.37
C TYR A 458 -17.84 -21.92 3.34
N PHE A 459 -16.65 -22.51 3.46
CA PHE A 459 -16.39 -23.60 4.41
C PHE A 459 -16.21 -23.12 5.86
N GLN A 460 -15.83 -21.86 6.11
CA GLN A 460 -15.81 -21.25 7.46
C GLN A 460 -17.22 -20.93 7.98
N GLY A 461 -18.17 -20.65 7.08
CA GLY A 461 -19.47 -20.06 7.39
C GLY A 461 -19.38 -18.54 7.61
N GLY A 462 -20.54 -17.87 7.71
CA GLY A 462 -20.64 -16.42 7.90
C GLY A 462 -21.97 -15.87 7.37
N TYR A 463 -22.06 -14.55 7.19
CA TYR A 463 -23.19 -13.95 6.45
C TYR A 463 -22.91 -13.88 4.95
N GLU A 464 -21.69 -13.48 4.59
CA GLU A 464 -21.24 -13.15 3.24
C GLU A 464 -21.35 -14.38 2.34
N ALA A 465 -20.80 -15.50 2.79
CA ALA A 465 -20.78 -16.78 2.10
C ALA A 465 -22.04 -17.63 2.35
N SER A 466 -23.21 -17.01 2.59
CA SER A 466 -24.47 -17.73 2.84
C SER A 466 -25.45 -17.61 1.65
N ASP A 467 -26.34 -18.61 1.52
CA ASP A 467 -27.35 -18.78 0.44
C ASP A 467 -28.41 -17.66 0.31
N ARG A 468 -28.23 -16.55 1.03
CA ARG A 468 -29.09 -15.37 1.07
C ARG A 468 -28.32 -14.06 0.81
N ALA A 469 -27.09 -14.17 0.32
CA ALA A 469 -26.10 -13.11 0.31
C ALA A 469 -25.12 -13.22 -0.87
N SER A 470 -24.53 -14.41 -1.08
CA SER A 470 -23.63 -14.69 -2.20
C SER A 470 -24.39 -15.40 -3.30
N ASN A 471 -24.51 -14.80 -4.49
CA ASN A 471 -25.18 -15.43 -5.63
C ASN A 471 -24.21 -16.29 -6.49
N VAL A 472 -22.99 -16.51 -6.02
CA VAL A 472 -21.93 -17.30 -6.68
C VAL A 472 -21.47 -18.48 -5.83
N ALA A 473 -20.92 -19.50 -6.49
CA ALA A 473 -20.34 -20.70 -5.88
C ALA A 473 -18.88 -20.49 -5.40
N PRO A 474 -18.35 -21.34 -4.50
CA PRO A 474 -16.99 -21.19 -3.94
C PRO A 474 -15.87 -21.13 -4.99
N GLU A 475 -16.05 -21.79 -6.13
CA GLU A 475 -15.13 -21.82 -7.28
C GLU A 475 -14.90 -20.42 -7.90
N VAL A 476 -15.67 -19.41 -7.52
CA VAL A 476 -15.49 -18.01 -7.95
C VAL A 476 -14.07 -17.49 -7.67
N GLU A 477 -13.41 -17.95 -6.61
CA GLU A 477 -12.02 -17.59 -6.32
C GLU A 477 -11.06 -18.10 -7.40
N GLN A 478 -11.31 -19.30 -7.93
CA GLN A 478 -10.51 -19.94 -8.97
C GLN A 478 -10.68 -19.24 -10.34
N VAL A 479 -11.77 -18.50 -10.54
CA VAL A 479 -12.00 -17.62 -11.70
C VAL A 479 -11.37 -16.24 -11.50
N LEU A 480 -11.57 -15.63 -10.31
CA LEU A 480 -11.14 -14.25 -10.06
C LEU A 480 -9.63 -14.10 -9.86
N LEU A 481 -8.94 -15.01 -9.16
CA LEU A 481 -7.50 -14.84 -8.91
C LEU A 481 -6.64 -14.87 -10.20
N PRO A 482 -6.93 -15.70 -11.23
CA PRO A 482 -6.29 -15.58 -12.54
C PRO A 482 -6.67 -14.30 -13.28
N ALA A 483 -7.96 -13.95 -13.32
CA ALA A 483 -8.44 -12.79 -14.07
C ALA A 483 -7.93 -11.45 -13.50
N ILE A 484 -7.87 -11.31 -12.17
CA ILE A 484 -7.25 -10.16 -11.48
C ILE A 484 -5.77 -10.05 -11.83
N ARG A 485 -5.07 -11.18 -12.01
CA ARG A 485 -3.65 -11.19 -12.41
C ARG A 485 -3.47 -10.72 -13.86
N GLU A 486 -4.30 -11.20 -14.78
CA GLU A 486 -4.19 -10.86 -16.20
C GLU A 486 -4.60 -9.41 -16.49
N VAL A 487 -5.72 -8.96 -15.93
CA VAL A 487 -6.20 -7.58 -16.14
C VAL A 487 -5.23 -6.53 -15.56
N LEU A 488 -4.48 -6.89 -14.52
CA LEU A 488 -3.42 -6.04 -13.94
C LEU A 488 -2.03 -6.23 -14.58
N ALA A 489 -1.87 -7.09 -15.59
CA ALA A 489 -0.59 -7.43 -16.22
C ALA A 489 -0.01 -6.34 -17.16
N PHE A 490 -0.22 -5.07 -16.83
CA PHE A 490 0.47 -3.93 -17.44
C PHE A 490 1.98 -4.12 -17.42
N GLU A 491 2.65 -3.65 -18.48
CA GLU A 491 4.12 -3.64 -18.50
C GLU A 491 4.68 -2.88 -17.29
N ALA A 492 5.86 -3.27 -16.83
CA ALA A 492 6.46 -2.66 -15.65
C ALA A 492 6.84 -1.20 -15.96
N PHE A 493 6.00 -0.27 -15.51
CA PHE A 493 6.20 1.18 -15.61
C PHE A 493 7.65 1.51 -15.25
N GLN A 494 8.40 1.95 -16.26
CA GLN A 494 9.70 2.55 -16.11
C GLN A 494 9.46 4.02 -15.71
N PRO A 495 9.73 4.44 -14.45
CA PRO A 495 9.82 5.87 -14.15
C PRO A 495 10.96 6.47 -15.00
N ASP A 496 10.92 7.79 -15.27
CA ASP A 496 11.98 8.47 -16.05
C ASP A 496 13.37 8.03 -15.55
N PRO A 497 14.20 7.39 -16.41
CA PRO A 497 15.52 6.91 -16.02
C PRO A 497 16.41 7.97 -15.38
N LYS A 498 16.18 9.28 -15.63
CA LYS A 498 16.86 10.36 -14.91
C LYS A 498 16.52 10.35 -13.41
N ARG A 499 15.23 10.31 -13.06
CA ARG A 499 14.78 10.42 -11.66
C ARG A 499 15.03 9.14 -10.86
N LEU A 500 15.15 8.00 -11.55
CA LEU A 500 15.72 6.79 -10.96
C LEU A 500 17.25 6.90 -10.77
N ALA A 501 17.99 7.42 -11.75
CA ALA A 501 19.43 7.63 -11.63
C ALA A 501 19.81 8.61 -10.49
N ASP A 502 18.96 9.59 -10.19
CA ASP A 502 19.13 10.50 -9.05
C ASP A 502 19.04 9.77 -7.69
N LEU A 503 18.12 8.79 -7.55
CA LEU A 503 17.94 8.05 -6.28
C LEU A 503 18.78 6.77 -6.16
N GLY A 504 19.14 6.11 -7.27
CA GLY A 504 19.99 4.92 -7.29
C GLY A 504 19.36 3.60 -6.82
N TYR A 505 18.08 3.56 -6.43
CA TYR A 505 17.40 2.32 -6.02
C TYR A 505 15.90 2.32 -6.33
N ARG A 506 15.33 1.12 -6.49
CA ARG A 506 13.90 0.83 -6.42
C ARG A 506 13.56 0.28 -5.04
N LEU A 507 12.46 0.77 -4.44
CA LEU A 507 11.98 0.34 -3.12
C LEU A 507 10.85 -0.67 -3.27
N GLU A 508 10.98 -1.82 -2.62
CA GLU A 508 9.86 -2.72 -2.32
C GLU A 508 9.66 -2.78 -0.80
N ARG A 509 8.41 -2.91 -0.34
CA ARG A 509 8.10 -3.11 1.09
C ARG A 509 7.47 -4.48 1.28
N SER A 510 7.83 -5.14 2.37
CA SER A 510 7.30 -6.45 2.76
C SER A 510 7.30 -6.57 4.29
N ALA A 511 6.50 -7.48 4.82
CA ALA A 511 6.48 -7.76 6.26
C ALA A 511 6.75 -9.25 6.53
N LEU A 512 7.40 -9.54 7.66
CA LEU A 512 7.76 -10.90 8.06
C LEU A 512 6.63 -11.55 8.87
N GLN A 513 6.24 -10.93 9.98
CA GLN A 513 5.35 -11.55 10.98
C GLN A 513 4.72 -10.48 11.89
N TYR A 514 3.47 -10.68 12.28
CA TYR A 514 2.79 -9.97 13.38
C TYR A 514 3.14 -10.63 14.72
N GLY A 515 3.57 -9.87 15.72
CA GLY A 515 4.20 -10.42 16.92
C GLY A 515 3.47 -10.24 18.25
N TYR A 516 2.44 -9.39 18.34
CA TYR A 516 1.77 -9.14 19.61
C TYR A 516 0.78 -10.25 19.97
N ASP A 517 1.09 -11.02 21.02
CA ASP A 517 0.24 -12.11 21.53
C ASP A 517 -0.55 -11.74 22.81
N GLY A 518 -0.45 -10.48 23.25
CA GLY A 518 -1.06 -9.98 24.49
C GLY A 518 -0.15 -10.07 25.73
N GLN A 519 1.02 -10.72 25.61
CA GLN A 519 2.04 -10.79 26.68
C GLN A 519 3.44 -10.44 26.17
N TYR A 520 3.73 -10.75 24.92
CA TYR A 520 5.02 -10.57 24.28
C TYR A 520 4.93 -9.78 22.97
N SER A 521 6.09 -9.27 22.54
CA SER A 521 6.31 -8.66 21.22
C SER A 521 7.69 -9.04 20.68
N TRP A 522 7.87 -9.08 19.36
CA TRP A 522 9.17 -9.16 18.71
C TRP A 522 9.92 -7.83 18.79
N VAL A 523 11.24 -7.89 18.93
CA VAL A 523 12.19 -6.76 18.90
C VAL A 523 13.55 -7.19 18.35
N ASN A 524 14.41 -6.20 18.06
CA ASN A 524 15.77 -6.40 17.58
C ASN A 524 15.84 -7.32 16.35
N GLY A 525 14.98 -7.06 15.36
CA GLY A 525 14.95 -7.79 14.09
C GLY A 525 16.19 -7.53 13.26
N ARG A 526 17.01 -8.56 13.01
CA ARG A 526 18.22 -8.50 12.18
C ARG A 526 18.21 -9.64 11.17
N ALA A 527 18.96 -9.53 10.09
CA ALA A 527 19.11 -10.61 9.11
C ALA A 527 20.55 -10.77 8.63
N GLY A 528 20.90 -11.98 8.23
CA GLY A 528 22.15 -12.33 7.57
C GLY A 528 21.90 -13.33 6.45
N VAL A 529 22.50 -13.08 5.29
CA VAL A 529 22.40 -13.98 4.13
C VAL A 529 23.55 -14.97 4.12
N ILE A 530 23.25 -16.25 3.91
CA ILE A 530 24.20 -17.30 3.57
C ILE A 530 24.20 -17.44 2.04
N PRO A 531 25.31 -17.12 1.33
CA PRO A 531 25.37 -17.19 -0.13
C PRO A 531 25.09 -18.59 -0.69
N ALA A 532 24.63 -18.65 -1.96
CA ALA A 532 24.32 -19.90 -2.64
C ALA A 532 25.52 -20.84 -2.82
N HIS A 533 26.73 -20.28 -2.92
CA HIS A 533 27.98 -21.00 -3.15
C HIS A 533 28.71 -21.40 -1.85
N ALA A 534 28.34 -20.79 -0.71
CA ALA A 534 29.01 -21.00 0.57
C ALA A 534 28.90 -22.45 1.01
N SER A 535 29.97 -23.12 1.44
CA SER A 535 29.88 -24.56 1.72
C SER A 535 28.98 -24.90 2.93
N ILE A 536 28.65 -23.93 3.77
CA ILE A 536 27.62 -24.00 4.83
C ILE A 536 26.18 -24.16 4.30
N ASN A 537 25.96 -23.93 3.00
CA ASN A 537 24.65 -23.93 2.35
C ASN A 537 24.30 -25.29 1.72
N PRO A 538 23.33 -26.07 2.26
CA PRO A 538 23.02 -27.41 1.75
C PRO A 538 22.10 -27.42 0.52
N ILE A 539 21.59 -26.27 0.05
CA ILE A 539 20.56 -26.21 -1.01
C ILE A 539 20.97 -25.50 -2.30
N GLY A 540 22.16 -24.90 -2.36
CA GLY A 540 22.66 -24.22 -3.58
C GLY A 540 21.86 -22.97 -3.98
N ARG A 541 21.17 -22.33 -3.02
CA ARG A 541 20.40 -21.09 -3.18
C ARG A 541 20.60 -20.19 -1.96
N PRO A 542 20.59 -18.86 -2.08
CA PRO A 542 20.82 -17.99 -0.92
C PRO A 542 19.79 -18.28 0.18
N THR A 543 20.26 -18.43 1.42
CA THR A 543 19.40 -18.68 2.59
C THR A 543 19.52 -17.49 3.54
N VAL A 544 18.41 -16.85 3.87
CA VAL A 544 18.40 -15.74 4.84
C VAL A 544 18.03 -16.29 6.21
N ILE A 545 18.87 -16.02 7.21
CA ILE A 545 18.58 -16.24 8.63
C ILE A 545 18.20 -14.88 9.23
N PHE A 546 16.98 -14.74 9.71
CA PHE A 546 16.48 -13.55 10.40
C PHE A 546 16.41 -13.84 11.90
N THR A 547 17.00 -13.01 12.75
CA THR A 547 17.03 -13.16 14.21
C THR A 547 16.21 -12.07 14.91
N THR A 548 15.56 -12.41 16.02
CA THR A 548 14.75 -11.49 16.83
C THR A 548 14.55 -12.02 18.25
N HIS A 549 14.29 -11.14 19.21
CA HIS A 549 13.92 -11.52 20.58
C HIS A 549 12.42 -11.33 20.80
N LYS A 550 11.83 -12.14 21.68
CA LYS A 550 10.62 -11.72 22.40
C LYS A 550 11.03 -10.75 23.52
N VAL A 551 10.32 -9.63 23.65
CA VAL A 551 10.21 -8.85 24.89
C VAL A 551 8.93 -9.26 25.62
N GLU A 552 8.90 -9.16 26.94
CA GLU A 552 7.72 -9.37 27.77
C GLU A 552 7.23 -8.03 28.35
N HIS A 553 5.92 -7.76 28.29
CA HIS A 553 5.34 -6.48 28.74
C HIS A 553 5.20 -6.34 30.27
N SER A 554 5.97 -7.12 31.04
CA SER A 554 6.04 -7.04 32.51
C SER A 554 6.96 -5.90 33.01
N GLY A 555 7.78 -5.32 32.12
CA GLY A 555 8.64 -4.17 32.39
C GLY A 555 9.34 -3.65 31.13
N PRO A 556 10.22 -2.64 31.23
CA PRO A 556 11.03 -2.19 30.11
C PRO A 556 12.13 -3.22 29.77
N ASP A 557 12.39 -3.41 28.47
CA ASP A 557 13.49 -4.22 27.91
C ASP A 557 13.62 -5.65 28.49
N VAL A 558 12.50 -6.27 28.92
CA VAL A 558 12.46 -7.64 29.48
C VAL A 558 12.58 -8.69 28.36
N LEU A 559 13.76 -8.80 27.77
CA LEU A 559 14.05 -9.72 26.67
C LEU A 559 14.01 -11.18 27.15
N ARG A 560 13.60 -12.07 26.25
CA ARG A 560 13.63 -13.53 26.35
C ARG A 560 14.53 -14.11 25.25
N GLY A 561 14.67 -15.43 25.19
CA GLY A 561 15.64 -16.11 24.32
C GLY A 561 15.52 -15.74 22.84
N LEU A 562 16.66 -15.78 22.14
CA LEU A 562 16.71 -15.51 20.70
C LEU A 562 15.81 -16.49 19.93
N HIS A 563 15.07 -15.96 18.98
CA HIS A 563 14.34 -16.73 17.98
C HIS A 563 14.89 -16.39 16.59
N TYR A 564 14.72 -17.31 15.64
CA TYR A 564 15.06 -17.06 14.25
C TYR A 564 13.99 -17.55 13.26
N PHE A 565 13.89 -16.88 12.13
CA PHE A 565 13.18 -17.31 10.93
C PHE A 565 14.19 -17.62 9.83
N ARG A 566 13.78 -18.45 8.87
CA ARG A 566 14.62 -18.90 7.75
C ARG A 566 13.88 -18.77 6.44
N SER A 567 14.48 -18.12 5.45
CA SER A 567 13.98 -18.11 4.07
C SER A 567 14.99 -18.78 3.14
N ARG A 568 14.48 -19.50 2.14
CA ARG A 568 15.25 -20.20 1.08
C ARG A 568 15.01 -19.58 -0.31
N ASP A 569 14.35 -18.43 -0.36
CA ASP A 569 13.82 -17.77 -1.56
C ASP A 569 13.89 -16.23 -1.49
N LEU A 570 14.83 -15.69 -0.71
CA LEU A 570 15.02 -14.24 -0.49
C LEU A 570 13.77 -13.56 0.08
N GLY A 571 13.19 -14.17 1.12
CA GLY A 571 12.08 -13.63 1.91
C GLY A 571 10.75 -13.58 1.17
N LEU A 572 10.52 -14.45 0.18
CA LEU A 572 9.19 -14.67 -0.41
C LEU A 572 8.35 -15.61 0.48
N SER A 573 9.00 -16.57 1.13
CA SER A 573 8.43 -17.40 2.20
C SER A 573 9.41 -17.55 3.36
N TRP A 574 8.86 -17.86 4.55
CA TRP A 574 9.60 -17.95 5.80
C TRP A 574 9.19 -19.18 6.61
N GLU A 575 10.18 -19.89 7.14
CA GLU A 575 10.04 -20.97 8.10
C GLU A 575 10.39 -20.44 9.50
N GLY A 576 9.55 -20.68 10.50
CA GLY A 576 9.75 -20.24 11.88
C GLY A 576 8.46 -19.71 12.52
N PRO A 577 8.55 -18.97 13.65
CA PRO A 577 9.77 -18.72 14.41
C PRO A 577 10.29 -20.00 15.07
N PHE A 578 11.61 -20.21 15.01
CA PHE A 578 12.32 -21.24 15.76
C PHE A 578 12.95 -20.60 16.99
N GLU A 579 12.66 -21.10 18.19
CA GLU A 579 13.38 -20.75 19.41
C GLU A 579 14.80 -21.34 19.38
N GLU A 580 15.80 -20.60 19.86
CA GLU A 580 17.19 -21.06 19.92
C GLU A 580 17.66 -21.22 21.39
N PRO A 581 17.58 -22.45 21.95
CA PRO A 581 17.88 -22.74 23.36
C PRO A 581 19.20 -22.21 23.92
N VAL A 582 20.25 -22.06 23.11
CA VAL A 582 21.57 -21.58 23.56
C VAL A 582 21.58 -20.08 23.92
N PHE A 583 20.56 -19.32 23.51
CA PHE A 583 20.39 -17.90 23.83
C PHE A 583 19.31 -17.63 24.89
N GLN A 584 18.87 -18.66 25.63
CA GLN A 584 17.97 -18.46 26.77
C GLN A 584 18.67 -17.73 27.91
N ARG A 585 17.88 -17.16 28.83
CA ARG A 585 18.39 -16.56 30.07
C ARG A 585 19.14 -17.61 30.89
N GLU A 586 20.40 -17.33 31.22
CA GLU A 586 21.19 -18.12 32.15
C GLU A 586 21.54 -17.33 33.41
N ALA A 587 21.62 -18.02 34.55
CA ALA A 587 22.00 -17.39 35.81
C ALA A 587 23.48 -17.00 35.79
N LEU A 588 23.76 -15.70 35.91
CA LEU A 588 25.10 -15.14 35.98
C LEU A 588 25.74 -15.44 37.34
N ASP A 589 25.07 -15.06 38.43
CA ASP A 589 25.54 -15.26 39.80
C ASP A 589 24.45 -15.86 40.68
N LYS A 590 24.63 -17.13 41.07
CA LYS A 590 23.63 -17.92 41.82
C LYS A 590 23.43 -17.46 43.28
N GLU A 591 24.31 -16.62 43.81
CA GLU A 591 24.17 -16.03 45.14
C GLU A 591 23.52 -14.64 45.11
N GLU A 592 23.62 -13.90 44.00
CA GLU A 592 22.98 -12.58 43.84
C GLU A 592 21.63 -12.64 43.11
N GLY A 593 21.30 -13.75 42.44
CA GLY A 593 20.01 -13.93 41.72
C GLY A 593 19.99 -13.43 40.28
N HIS A 594 21.06 -12.76 39.82
CA HIS A 594 21.15 -12.18 38.48
C HIS A 594 21.08 -13.21 37.35
N ASP A 595 20.34 -12.88 36.28
CA ASP A 595 20.39 -13.59 34.99
C ASP A 595 21.00 -12.72 33.87
N ARG A 596 21.41 -13.35 32.78
CA ARG A 596 21.89 -12.68 31.57
C ARG A 596 21.39 -13.36 30.29
N LEU A 597 21.34 -12.59 29.21
CA LEU A 597 21.09 -13.06 27.84
C LEU A 597 21.84 -12.18 26.82
N VAL A 598 22.10 -12.69 25.62
CA VAL A 598 22.68 -11.91 24.52
C VAL A 598 21.59 -11.11 23.83
N SER A 599 21.69 -9.79 23.80
CA SER A 599 20.82 -8.87 23.06
C SER A 599 21.53 -8.32 21.81
N ASP A 600 20.76 -7.61 20.97
CA ASP A 600 21.27 -6.88 19.80
C ASP A 600 22.10 -7.75 18.83
N PHE A 601 21.71 -9.02 18.68
CA PHE A 601 22.50 -10.02 17.95
C PHE A 601 22.35 -9.86 16.42
N VAL A 602 23.42 -9.39 15.78
CA VAL A 602 23.50 -9.12 14.32
C VAL A 602 24.24 -10.26 13.60
N PRO A 603 23.54 -11.12 12.84
CA PRO A 603 24.16 -12.17 12.02
C PRO A 603 24.68 -11.61 10.68
N LYS A 604 25.95 -11.87 10.34
CA LYS A 604 26.54 -11.53 9.03
C LYS A 604 27.53 -12.60 8.58
N TYR A 605 27.46 -12.96 7.30
CA TYR A 605 28.30 -14.01 6.71
C TYR A 605 29.72 -13.52 6.52
N HIS A 606 30.67 -14.22 7.14
CA HIS A 606 32.09 -13.97 7.00
C HIS A 606 32.63 -14.80 5.83
N ALA A 607 33.17 -14.12 4.82
CA ALA A 607 33.51 -14.75 3.54
C ALA A 607 34.71 -15.69 3.63
N ASP A 608 35.79 -15.29 4.30
CA ASP A 608 37.05 -16.04 4.37
C ASP A 608 36.91 -17.40 5.10
N SER A 609 36.09 -17.43 6.17
CA SER A 609 35.84 -18.65 6.95
C SER A 609 34.54 -19.40 6.56
N GLU A 610 33.84 -18.95 5.51
CA GLU A 610 32.54 -19.44 5.04
C GLU A 610 31.43 -19.61 6.11
N THR A 611 31.46 -18.83 7.19
CA THR A 611 30.59 -19.02 8.37
C THR A 611 29.67 -17.81 8.59
N LEU A 612 28.40 -18.06 8.95
CA LEU A 612 27.52 -17.01 9.46
C LEU A 612 27.88 -16.72 10.92
N LEU A 613 28.65 -15.65 11.14
CA LEU A 613 29.04 -15.15 12.47
C LEU A 613 27.99 -14.12 12.92
N GLY A 614 27.44 -14.29 14.12
CA GLY A 614 26.62 -13.28 14.78
C GLY A 614 27.36 -12.63 15.95
N ILE A 615 27.19 -11.31 16.11
CA ILE A 615 27.78 -10.52 17.20
C ILE A 615 26.67 -9.70 17.87
N GLY A 616 26.67 -9.69 19.21
CA GLY A 616 25.76 -8.91 20.05
C GLY A 616 26.45 -8.55 21.38
N HIS A 617 25.68 -8.30 22.44
CA HIS A 617 26.25 -8.08 23.78
C HIS A 617 25.34 -8.61 24.88
N SER A 618 25.87 -8.86 26.08
CA SER A 618 25.06 -9.35 27.20
C SER A 618 24.26 -8.23 27.87
N ALA A 619 22.95 -8.43 28.01
CA ALA A 619 22.11 -7.72 28.98
C ALA A 619 22.03 -8.53 30.28
N VAL A 620 22.06 -7.85 31.44
CA VAL A 620 22.01 -8.45 32.79
C VAL A 620 20.75 -7.97 33.50
N TYR A 621 20.08 -8.87 34.22
CA TYR A 621 18.80 -8.62 34.87
C TYR A 621 18.76 -9.01 36.34
N ASP A 622 17.99 -8.26 37.12
CA ASP A 622 17.61 -8.55 38.51
C ASP A 622 16.08 -8.48 38.65
N GLU A 623 15.44 -9.58 39.06
CA GLU A 623 13.97 -9.77 39.09
C GLU A 623 13.24 -9.23 37.83
N ASN A 624 13.79 -9.49 36.63
CA ASN A 624 13.40 -8.97 35.29
C ASN A 624 13.74 -7.51 34.97
N ASN A 625 14.27 -6.70 35.90
CA ASN A 625 14.71 -5.33 35.62
C ASN A 625 16.12 -5.34 35.01
N VAL A 626 16.38 -4.55 33.97
CA VAL A 626 17.75 -4.38 33.43
C VAL A 626 18.64 -3.70 34.46
N VAL A 627 19.78 -4.31 34.80
CA VAL A 627 20.73 -3.74 35.78
C VAL A 627 21.64 -2.72 35.09
N ALA A 628 21.33 -1.44 35.27
CA ALA A 628 22.19 -0.35 34.83
C ALA A 628 23.54 -0.36 35.59
N GLY A 629 24.64 -0.21 34.87
CA GLY A 629 25.99 -0.19 35.47
C GLY A 629 26.54 -1.54 35.92
N LYS A 630 26.00 -2.66 35.42
CA LYS A 630 26.72 -3.95 35.40
C LYS A 630 27.33 -4.18 34.02
N GLN A 631 28.57 -4.67 34.03
CA GLN A 631 29.43 -4.83 32.84
C GLN A 631 28.73 -5.60 31.72
N ARG A 632 28.64 -4.97 30.54
CA ARG A 632 28.26 -5.62 29.30
C ARG A 632 29.47 -6.34 28.71
N ALA A 633 29.33 -7.63 28.42
CA ALA A 633 30.29 -8.38 27.64
C ALA A 633 29.84 -8.41 26.17
N ILE A 634 30.78 -8.24 25.24
CA ILE A 634 30.54 -8.48 23.82
C ILE A 634 30.39 -10.00 23.63
N ALA A 635 29.36 -10.44 22.92
CA ALA A 635 29.03 -11.85 22.75
C ALA A 635 28.98 -12.21 21.26
N TYR A 636 29.47 -13.40 20.89
CA TYR A 636 29.43 -13.88 19.51
C TYR A 636 29.10 -15.37 19.45
N ALA A 637 28.53 -15.81 18.33
CA ALA A 637 28.23 -17.22 18.05
C ALA A 637 28.27 -17.49 16.54
N THR A 638 28.40 -18.75 16.15
CA THR A 638 28.44 -19.18 14.75
C THR A 638 27.20 -20.01 14.41
N PHE A 639 26.76 -19.97 13.16
CA PHE A 639 25.72 -20.89 12.69
C PHE A 639 26.36 -22.21 12.27
N ASP A 640 25.99 -23.32 12.90
CA ASP A 640 26.53 -24.63 12.56
C ASP A 640 25.97 -25.16 11.24
N LYS A 641 26.88 -25.75 10.46
CA LYS A 641 26.65 -26.24 9.11
C LYS A 641 25.79 -27.50 9.03
N GLN A 642 25.88 -28.40 10.01
CA GLN A 642 25.20 -29.71 9.97
C GLN A 642 23.87 -29.70 10.75
N ALA A 643 23.89 -29.14 11.95
CA ALA A 643 22.74 -28.95 12.82
C ALA A 643 21.87 -27.75 12.39
N GLN A 644 22.39 -26.86 11.53
CA GLN A 644 21.63 -25.77 10.90
C GLN A 644 20.94 -24.86 11.95
N ARG A 645 21.70 -24.50 12.99
CA ARG A 645 21.29 -23.74 14.18
C ARG A 645 22.49 -22.97 14.74
N TRP A 646 22.33 -22.14 15.75
CA TRP A 646 23.46 -21.45 16.39
C TRP A 646 24.27 -22.36 17.33
N SER A 647 25.57 -22.10 17.43
CA SER A 647 26.49 -22.64 18.43
C SER A 647 26.16 -22.10 19.83
N ASP A 648 26.75 -22.70 20.85
CA ASP A 648 26.94 -22.00 22.13
C ASP A 648 27.66 -20.66 21.86
N TRP A 649 27.32 -19.61 22.63
CA TRP A 649 27.90 -18.29 22.44
C TRP A 649 29.09 -18.05 23.37
N HIS A 650 30.03 -17.21 22.90
CA HIS A 650 31.29 -16.92 23.57
C HIS A 650 31.42 -15.42 23.85
N THR A 651 32.11 -15.07 24.94
CA THR A 651 32.44 -13.67 25.26
C THR A 651 33.72 -13.23 24.56
N PHE A 652 33.67 -12.13 23.82
CA PHE A 652 34.85 -11.50 23.23
C PHE A 652 35.59 -10.67 24.29
N GLY A 653 36.86 -11.01 24.54
CA GLY A 653 37.68 -10.37 25.57
C GLY A 653 38.37 -9.09 25.07
N LEU A 654 37.96 -7.95 25.61
CA LEU A 654 38.67 -6.68 25.45
C LEU A 654 39.88 -6.63 26.40
N PRO A 655 41.07 -6.16 25.95
CA PRO A 655 42.20 -5.97 26.84
C PRO A 655 42.06 -4.66 27.66
N SER A 656 42.68 -4.62 28.83
CA SER A 656 42.79 -3.40 29.65
C SER A 656 43.63 -2.31 28.95
N GLY A 657 43.26 -1.04 29.11
CA GLY A 657 44.02 0.09 28.56
C GLY A 657 43.59 0.53 27.15
N ILE A 658 42.41 0.11 26.69
CA ILE A 658 41.80 0.58 25.42
C ILE A 658 40.97 1.86 25.58
N GLY A 659 40.95 2.46 26.78
CA GLY A 659 40.18 3.67 27.07
C GLY A 659 38.70 3.45 27.38
N ILE A 660 38.19 2.21 27.26
CA ILE A 660 36.80 1.82 27.54
C ILE A 660 36.77 0.68 28.57
N ASP A 661 35.99 0.84 29.65
CA ASP A 661 35.89 -0.13 30.75
C ASP A 661 34.74 -1.15 30.58
N GLU A 662 33.69 -0.81 29.81
CA GLU A 662 32.55 -1.68 29.51
C GLU A 662 32.29 -1.75 28.00
N GLY A 663 32.28 -2.95 27.39
CA GLY A 663 32.17 -3.09 25.94
C GLY A 663 30.77 -3.48 25.46
N ALA A 664 30.12 -2.62 24.67
CA ALA A 664 28.88 -2.98 23.97
C ALA A 664 28.88 -2.55 22.50
N VAL A 665 28.26 -3.38 21.64
CA VAL A 665 28.15 -3.12 20.19
C VAL A 665 26.84 -2.41 19.79
N ALA A 666 25.79 -2.49 20.63
CA ALA A 666 24.47 -1.85 20.42
C ALA A 666 23.96 -1.89 18.97
N SER A 667 23.73 -3.11 18.45
CA SER A 667 23.28 -3.39 17.08
C SER A 667 24.20 -2.89 15.96
N GLY A 668 25.45 -2.53 16.28
CA GLY A 668 26.36 -1.90 15.34
C GLY A 668 26.76 -2.80 14.19
N ARG A 669 26.46 -2.34 12.98
CA ARG A 669 26.89 -2.97 11.72
C ARG A 669 28.41 -3.07 11.68
N ARG A 670 28.92 -4.23 11.26
CA ARG A 670 30.35 -4.54 11.12
C ARG A 670 30.80 -4.55 9.65
N VAL A 671 32.09 -4.34 9.44
CA VAL A 671 32.77 -4.47 8.15
C VAL A 671 33.77 -5.61 8.23
N ASP A 672 33.74 -6.51 7.26
CA ASP A 672 34.66 -7.64 7.14
C ASP A 672 35.66 -7.26 6.03
N LEU A 673 36.96 -7.40 6.29
CA LEU A 673 38.03 -6.94 5.39
C LEU A 673 38.52 -8.05 4.45
N GLU A 674 39.24 -7.67 3.38
CA GLU A 674 39.81 -8.59 2.37
C GLU A 674 40.76 -9.65 2.95
N ASP A 675 41.29 -9.45 4.17
CA ASP A 675 42.22 -10.35 4.86
C ASP A 675 41.55 -11.26 5.91
N GLY A 676 40.21 -11.30 5.97
CA GLY A 676 39.46 -12.06 6.97
C GLY A 676 39.48 -11.46 8.38
N SER A 677 39.95 -10.21 8.53
CA SER A 677 39.78 -9.47 9.79
C SER A 677 38.46 -8.68 9.82
N VAL A 678 37.87 -8.57 11.00
CA VAL A 678 36.55 -7.98 11.23
C VAL A 678 36.71 -6.67 12.00
N LEU A 679 36.15 -5.58 11.46
CA LEU A 679 36.02 -4.29 12.12
C LEU A 679 34.60 -4.12 12.66
N PHE A 680 34.47 -3.85 13.96
CA PHE A 680 33.19 -3.48 14.56
C PHE A 680 33.35 -2.37 15.62
N PRO A 681 32.37 -1.45 15.73
CA PRO A 681 32.39 -0.41 16.74
C PRO A 681 32.06 -0.99 18.13
N VAL A 682 32.75 -0.49 19.14
CA VAL A 682 32.52 -0.77 20.55
C VAL A 682 32.36 0.56 21.27
N HIS A 683 31.32 0.68 22.09
CA HIS A 683 31.08 1.85 22.94
C HIS A 683 30.98 1.45 24.42
N GLY A 684 31.23 2.43 25.29
CA GLY A 684 31.14 2.26 26.74
C GLY A 684 31.39 3.55 27.51
N MET A 685 31.68 3.42 28.81
CA MET A 685 32.27 4.49 29.62
C MET A 685 33.79 4.46 29.51
N ASN A 686 34.43 5.62 29.64
CA ASN A 686 35.88 5.71 29.79
C ASN A 686 36.37 5.13 31.13
N GLU A 687 37.68 4.87 31.25
CA GLU A 687 38.30 4.28 32.46
C GLU A 687 38.16 5.13 33.75
N GLU A 688 37.69 6.39 33.65
CA GLU A 688 37.35 7.25 34.78
C GLU A 688 35.86 7.20 35.18
N GLY A 689 35.00 6.57 34.37
CA GLY A 689 33.54 6.64 34.52
C GLY A 689 32.94 8.04 34.26
N SER A 690 33.70 8.94 33.62
CA SER A 690 33.40 10.37 33.49
C SER A 690 32.77 10.78 32.15
N GLN A 691 33.00 10.03 31.07
CA GLN A 691 32.45 10.31 29.74
C GLN A 691 32.20 9.01 28.95
N ARG A 692 31.18 8.99 28.09
CA ARG A 692 31.03 7.91 27.09
C ARG A 692 32.04 8.03 25.97
N GLN A 693 32.41 6.88 25.40
CA GLN A 693 33.41 6.78 24.35
C GLN A 693 33.08 5.67 23.35
N ILE A 694 33.57 5.81 22.11
CA ILE A 694 33.52 4.80 21.05
C ILE A 694 34.94 4.57 20.53
N THR A 695 35.26 3.33 20.18
CA THR A 695 36.37 2.99 19.28
C THR A 695 35.92 1.89 18.30
N VAL A 696 36.66 1.68 17.21
CA VAL A 696 36.48 0.51 16.33
C VAL A 696 37.55 -0.50 16.65
N VAL A 697 37.16 -1.76 16.90
CA VAL A 697 38.07 -2.86 17.18
C VAL A 697 38.29 -3.66 15.90
N ARG A 698 39.56 -3.97 15.58
CA ARG A 698 39.94 -4.98 14.60
C ARG A 698 40.14 -6.31 15.31
N SER A 699 39.47 -7.34 14.83
CA SER A 699 39.58 -8.71 15.31
C SER A 699 39.92 -9.69 14.19
N ARG A 700 40.54 -10.82 14.49
CA ARG A 700 40.63 -11.97 13.59
C ARG A 700 39.48 -12.92 13.88
N PHE A 701 38.92 -13.54 12.85
CA PHE A 701 37.96 -14.64 13.01
C PHE A 701 38.38 -15.84 12.16
N ASP A 702 38.66 -16.99 12.79
CA ASP A 702 39.14 -18.20 12.11
C ASP A 702 38.02 -19.16 11.67
N GLY A 703 36.76 -18.81 11.94
CA GLY A 703 35.59 -19.66 11.74
C GLY A 703 34.96 -20.20 13.03
N GLU A 704 35.70 -20.18 14.15
CA GLU A 704 35.26 -20.63 15.48
C GLU A 704 35.49 -19.54 16.54
N THR A 705 36.69 -18.96 16.59
CA THR A 705 37.14 -17.99 17.60
C THR A 705 37.28 -16.58 17.03
N LEU A 706 36.73 -15.59 17.72
CA LEU A 706 36.92 -14.16 17.45
C LEU A 706 37.98 -13.59 18.41
N GLU A 707 39.15 -13.21 17.90
CA GLU A 707 40.30 -12.72 18.69
C GLU A 707 40.55 -11.22 18.47
N TYR A 708 40.77 -10.46 19.54
CA TYR A 708 41.22 -9.06 19.46
C TYR A 708 42.61 -8.94 18.79
N VAL A 709 42.78 -7.95 17.91
CA VAL A 709 44.08 -7.61 17.30
C VAL A 709 44.53 -6.19 17.70
N GLU A 710 43.71 -5.19 17.42
CA GLU A 710 44.00 -3.77 17.70
C GLU A 710 42.71 -2.94 17.78
N HIS A 711 42.80 -1.68 18.20
CA HIS A 711 41.67 -0.75 18.25
C HIS A 711 42.03 0.62 17.68
N GLY A 712 40.99 1.36 17.29
CA GLY A 712 41.06 2.70 16.75
C GLY A 712 41.31 3.79 17.79
N ASN A 713 41.45 5.04 17.36
CA ASN A 713 41.50 6.14 18.32
C ASN A 713 40.15 6.30 19.05
N PRO A 714 40.17 6.73 20.32
CA PRO A 714 38.96 7.05 21.04
C PRO A 714 38.20 8.21 20.36
N LEU A 715 36.88 8.10 20.34
CA LEU A 715 35.94 9.11 19.87
C LEU A 715 34.96 9.46 20.99
N THR A 716 34.83 10.75 21.28
CA THR A 716 33.88 11.30 22.26
C THR A 716 33.24 12.58 21.71
N VAL A 717 32.12 12.99 22.28
CA VAL A 717 31.49 14.30 22.03
C VAL A 717 31.24 15.04 23.34
N ASP A 718 31.19 16.37 23.26
CA ASP A 718 31.06 17.26 24.42
C ASP A 718 29.60 17.34 24.96
N ALA A 719 28.63 16.73 24.26
CA ALA A 719 27.27 16.52 24.73
C ALA A 719 27.21 15.40 25.78
N GLY A 720 26.46 15.61 26.88
CA GLY A 720 26.37 14.71 28.03
C GLY A 720 25.50 13.46 27.81
N ALA A 721 25.77 12.70 26.75
CA ALA A 721 24.94 11.61 26.26
C ALA A 721 24.84 10.41 27.22
N GLU A 722 23.61 10.00 27.54
CA GLU A 722 23.33 8.79 28.31
C GLU A 722 23.47 7.52 27.47
N ARG A 723 23.40 7.60 26.13
CA ARG A 723 23.45 6.45 25.20
C ARG A 723 24.27 6.76 23.95
N TYR A 724 24.97 5.75 23.43
CA TYR A 724 25.53 5.72 22.08
C TYR A 724 25.10 4.42 21.37
N GLU A 725 24.66 4.53 20.11
CA GLU A 725 24.33 3.39 19.24
C GLU A 725 25.12 3.56 17.94
N PRO A 726 26.27 2.88 17.76
CA PRO A 726 27.16 3.11 16.63
C PRO A 726 26.83 2.22 15.42
N SER A 727 27.09 2.70 14.20
CA SER A 727 27.00 1.94 12.95
C SER A 727 28.23 2.21 12.09
N LEU A 728 28.89 1.16 11.59
CA LEU A 728 30.07 1.23 10.73
C LEU A 728 29.75 0.78 9.30
N ALA A 729 30.33 1.48 8.33
CA ALA A 729 30.33 1.08 6.93
C ALA A 729 31.69 1.30 6.26
N GLU A 730 31.99 0.44 5.29
CA GLU A 730 32.91 0.76 4.20
C GLU A 730 32.07 1.30 3.02
N TYR A 731 32.65 2.25 2.28
CA TYR A 731 32.14 2.75 1.02
C TYR A 731 33.27 3.38 0.19
N ARG A 732 33.52 2.81 -0.99
CA ARG A 732 34.53 3.27 -1.99
C ARG A 732 35.97 3.39 -1.45
N GLY A 733 36.39 2.44 -0.61
CA GLY A 733 37.72 2.36 -0.01
C GLY A 733 37.87 3.15 1.31
N ARG A 734 36.79 3.74 1.81
CA ARG A 734 36.76 4.57 3.03
C ARG A 734 35.74 4.05 4.03
N TYR A 735 35.94 4.41 5.29
CA TYR A 735 35.15 3.94 6.41
C TYR A 735 34.38 5.09 7.04
N TYR A 736 33.12 4.85 7.33
CA TYR A 736 32.15 5.81 7.82
C TYR A 736 31.54 5.27 9.11
N LEU A 737 31.63 6.04 10.19
CA LEU A 737 31.02 5.75 11.48
C LEU A 737 29.93 6.78 11.74
N THR A 738 28.76 6.33 12.17
CA THR A 738 27.73 7.19 12.76
C THR A 738 27.37 6.68 14.15
N PHE A 739 26.97 7.57 15.04
CA PHE A 739 26.42 7.23 16.34
C PHE A 739 25.54 8.38 16.83
N ARG A 740 24.45 8.07 17.55
CA ARG A 740 23.58 9.10 18.14
C ARG A 740 24.01 9.41 19.58
N SER A 741 23.74 10.63 20.03
CA SER A 741 23.51 10.94 21.45
C SER A 741 21.99 10.88 21.73
N ASP A 742 21.55 11.59 22.76
CA ASP A 742 20.12 11.81 23.04
C ASP A 742 19.59 13.11 22.40
N GLU A 743 20.47 13.97 21.85
CA GLU A 743 20.13 15.26 21.21
C GLU A 743 20.46 15.29 19.70
N GLU A 744 21.58 14.68 19.27
CA GLU A 744 22.11 14.78 17.90
C GLU A 744 22.58 13.42 17.34
N VAL A 745 22.65 13.33 16.01
CA VAL A 745 23.38 12.27 15.30
C VAL A 745 24.77 12.79 14.91
N TYR A 746 25.81 12.02 15.21
CA TYR A 746 27.20 12.31 14.83
C TYR A 746 27.68 11.40 13.72
N VAL A 747 28.64 11.90 12.94
CA VAL A 747 29.34 11.20 11.86
C VAL A 747 30.84 11.45 11.90
N ALA A 748 31.62 10.44 11.55
CA ALA A 748 33.08 10.49 11.44
C ALA A 748 33.56 9.60 10.27
N ARG A 749 34.73 9.92 9.70
CA ARG A 749 35.32 9.22 8.56
C ARG A 749 36.73 8.72 8.86
N SER A 750 37.16 7.66 8.19
CA SER A 750 38.49 7.08 8.28
C SER A 750 38.94 6.52 6.92
N GLU A 751 40.24 6.62 6.62
CA GLU A 751 40.88 5.99 5.45
C GLU A 751 41.35 4.54 5.75
N ASN A 752 41.25 4.05 7.00
CA ASN A 752 41.76 2.72 7.40
C ASN A 752 40.84 1.90 8.34
N GLY A 753 39.69 2.46 8.74
CA GLY A 753 38.69 1.80 9.57
C GLY A 753 39.01 1.75 11.07
N LEU A 754 40.08 2.43 11.50
CA LEU A 754 40.52 2.50 12.90
C LEU A 754 40.83 3.94 13.34
N THR A 755 41.51 4.71 12.50
CA THR A 755 41.87 6.10 12.75
C THR A 755 40.81 7.02 12.14
N PHE A 756 39.88 7.51 12.96
CA PHE A 756 38.76 8.36 12.56
C PHE A 756 39.02 9.84 12.89
N ASP A 757 38.55 10.71 11.98
CA ASP A 757 38.46 12.16 12.18
C ASP A 757 37.61 12.51 13.42
N LYS A 758 37.73 13.74 13.96
CA LYS A 758 36.86 14.19 15.08
C LYS A 758 35.39 14.10 14.61
N PRO A 759 34.47 13.50 15.41
CA PRO A 759 33.06 13.46 15.06
C PRO A 759 32.46 14.86 14.90
N GLN A 760 31.58 15.01 13.91
CA GLN A 760 30.78 16.22 13.67
C GLN A 760 29.30 15.88 13.63
N SER A 761 28.43 16.82 14.01
CA SER A 761 26.98 16.66 13.97
C SER A 761 26.51 16.53 12.51
N LEU A 762 25.61 15.59 12.24
CA LEU A 762 25.04 15.37 10.92
C LEU A 762 23.93 16.38 10.63
N ASN A 763 24.15 17.21 9.62
CA ASN A 763 23.23 18.23 9.16
C ASN A 763 22.83 17.96 7.69
N PHE A 764 21.75 18.58 7.24
CA PHE A 764 21.43 18.72 5.82
C PHE A 764 22.31 19.79 5.17
N GLU A 765 22.41 19.79 3.84
CA GLU A 765 23.21 20.78 3.08
C GLU A 765 22.82 22.26 3.31
N ASP A 766 21.59 22.53 3.79
CA ASP A 766 21.15 23.89 4.15
C ASP A 766 21.61 24.35 5.55
N GLY A 767 22.24 23.46 6.31
CA GLY A 767 22.70 23.68 7.69
C GLY A 767 21.65 23.40 8.76
N SER A 768 20.48 22.86 8.41
CA SER A 768 19.53 22.33 9.41
C SER A 768 20.02 21.00 9.99
N SER A 769 19.74 20.76 11.28
CA SER A 769 20.19 19.55 11.99
C SER A 769 19.18 18.42 11.92
N LEU A 770 19.66 17.18 11.97
CA LEU A 770 18.83 15.96 12.12
C LEU A 770 18.29 15.76 13.55
N ALA A 771 18.47 16.75 14.44
CA ALA A 771 18.19 16.67 15.88
C ALA A 771 16.75 16.21 16.21
N GLY A 772 16.65 15.31 17.18
CA GLY A 772 15.39 14.75 17.68
C GLY A 772 15.63 13.51 18.53
N ASN A 773 14.91 13.39 19.65
CA ASN A 773 15.21 12.50 20.78
C ASN A 773 15.01 10.98 20.53
N SER A 774 15.12 10.49 19.29
CA SER A 774 14.84 9.10 18.93
C SER A 774 15.50 8.57 17.65
N SER A 775 16.42 9.32 17.02
CA SER A 775 16.98 8.99 15.69
C SER A 775 18.04 7.87 15.72
N ARG A 776 17.60 6.67 16.14
CA ARG A 776 18.22 5.38 15.81
C ARG A 776 18.53 5.34 14.32
N GLN A 777 19.78 5.04 13.97
CA GLN A 777 20.26 5.14 12.60
C GLN A 777 21.26 4.04 12.22
N GLN A 778 21.39 3.75 10.94
CA GLN A 778 22.37 2.82 10.37
C GLN A 778 22.87 3.32 9.01
N TRP A 779 24.16 3.12 8.72
CA TRP A 779 24.70 3.34 7.38
C TRP A 779 24.19 2.28 6.40
N VAL A 780 23.83 2.73 5.21
CA VAL A 780 23.36 1.89 4.10
C VAL A 780 24.17 2.23 2.84
N PRO A 781 25.32 1.57 2.60
CA PRO A 781 25.93 1.55 1.27
C PRO A 781 25.07 0.69 0.34
N HIS A 782 24.65 1.23 -0.80
CA HIS A 782 23.82 0.51 -1.77
C HIS A 782 23.96 1.11 -3.17
N SER A 783 23.98 0.27 -4.22
CA SER A 783 23.98 0.67 -5.65
C SER A 783 24.93 1.81 -6.00
N GLY A 784 26.15 1.75 -5.45
CA GLY A 784 27.21 2.75 -5.70
C GLY A 784 27.09 4.06 -4.92
N ASN A 785 26.08 4.24 -4.07
CA ASN A 785 25.84 5.42 -3.22
C ASN A 785 25.95 5.10 -1.72
N LEU A 786 26.06 6.14 -0.89
CA LEU A 786 25.99 6.08 0.56
C LEU A 786 24.70 6.76 1.04
N TYR A 787 23.89 6.03 1.81
CA TYR A 787 22.68 6.54 2.45
C TYR A 787 22.74 6.35 3.96
N LEU A 788 21.99 7.18 4.70
CA LEU A 788 21.66 6.93 6.10
C LEU A 788 20.20 6.50 6.20
N ALA A 789 19.95 5.36 6.84
CA ALA A 789 18.63 5.00 7.34
C ALA A 789 18.46 5.54 8.76
N TYR A 790 17.41 6.31 9.05
CA TYR A 790 17.21 6.93 10.37
C TYR A 790 15.72 7.04 10.75
N LEU A 791 15.42 6.91 12.04
CA LEU A 791 14.07 7.15 12.56
C LEU A 791 13.78 8.64 12.75
N THR A 792 12.55 9.06 12.47
CA THR A 792 12.03 10.39 12.83
C THR A 792 11.78 10.52 14.34
N GLU A 793 11.45 11.74 14.79
CA GLU A 793 11.02 11.99 16.17
C GLU A 793 9.88 11.04 16.61
N GLY A 794 10.00 10.52 17.84
CA GLY A 794 9.10 9.51 18.41
C GLY A 794 9.22 8.14 17.74
N GLY A 795 10.24 7.90 16.92
CA GLY A 795 10.46 6.62 16.21
C GLY A 795 9.46 6.32 15.10
N LYS A 796 8.67 7.30 14.64
CA LYS A 796 7.42 7.06 13.89
C LYS A 796 7.62 6.55 12.46
N SER A 797 8.44 7.23 11.65
CA SER A 797 8.82 6.79 10.30
C SER A 797 10.28 6.34 10.30
N LEU A 798 10.61 5.36 9.47
CA LEU A 798 11.97 5.11 9.00
C LEU A 798 12.20 5.82 7.67
N MET A 799 13.12 6.77 7.69
CA MET A 799 13.60 7.50 6.51
C MET A 799 14.86 6.85 5.95
N LEU A 800 15.11 7.05 4.67
CA LEU A 800 16.39 6.85 4.00
C LEU A 800 16.73 8.13 3.23
N ALA A 801 17.92 8.69 3.46
CA ALA A 801 18.42 9.86 2.73
C ALA A 801 19.86 9.65 2.27
N GLN A 802 20.25 10.25 1.14
CA GLN A 802 21.62 10.16 0.62
C GLN A 802 22.55 11.08 1.43
N VAL A 803 23.79 10.66 1.63
CA VAL A 803 24.82 11.45 2.32
C VAL A 803 26.03 11.64 1.41
N ASP A 804 26.53 12.87 1.34
CA ASP A 804 27.77 13.17 0.62
C ASP A 804 28.99 12.58 1.38
N PRO A 805 29.76 11.66 0.77
CA PRO A 805 30.94 11.05 1.38
C PRO A 805 32.11 12.02 1.65
N GLU A 806 32.08 13.25 1.13
CA GLU A 806 33.12 14.26 1.35
C GLU A 806 32.79 15.27 2.45
N SER A 807 31.60 15.91 2.42
CA SER A 807 31.18 16.84 3.47
C SER A 807 30.51 16.18 4.68
N LEU A 808 29.99 14.96 4.52
CA LEU A 808 29.14 14.23 5.48
C LEU A 808 27.85 14.98 5.84
N HIS A 809 27.24 15.68 4.88
CA HIS A 809 25.87 16.22 4.99
C HIS A 809 24.85 15.36 4.26
N ILE A 810 23.60 15.42 4.71
CA ILE A 810 22.45 14.84 4.00
C ILE A 810 22.13 15.69 2.76
N VAL A 811 22.07 15.04 1.60
CA VAL A 811 21.84 15.67 0.29
C VAL A 811 20.37 16.05 0.12
N GLY A 812 20.08 17.35 0.03
CA GLY A 812 18.78 18.00 -0.21
C GLY A 812 17.50 17.19 0.04
N GLU A 813 16.60 17.17 -0.95
CA GLU A 813 15.29 16.48 -0.90
C GLU A 813 15.39 14.96 -1.16
N THR A 814 16.52 14.30 -0.83
CA THR A 814 16.67 12.83 -1.05
C THR A 814 15.99 11.98 0.03
N GLY A 815 15.52 12.60 1.12
CA GLY A 815 14.92 11.90 2.27
C GLY A 815 13.55 11.29 1.96
N ARG A 816 13.52 9.96 1.78
CA ARG A 816 12.29 9.19 1.50
C ARG A 816 11.88 8.31 2.68
N ALA A 817 10.58 8.27 3.00
CA ALA A 817 10.04 7.35 3.99
C ALA A 817 10.06 5.90 3.46
N ILE A 818 11.04 5.10 3.86
CA ILE A 818 11.12 3.68 3.47
C ILE A 818 10.18 2.81 4.33
N ILE A 819 9.84 3.24 5.54
CA ILE A 819 8.67 2.75 6.30
C ILE A 819 7.95 3.99 6.88
N PRO A 820 6.72 4.32 6.45
CA PRO A 820 6.01 5.52 6.91
C PRO A 820 5.37 5.37 8.31
N ALA A 821 5.08 6.50 8.96
CA ALA A 821 4.41 6.63 10.26
C ALA A 821 2.90 6.27 10.23
N GLU A 822 2.56 5.13 9.64
CA GLU A 822 1.19 4.76 9.30
C GLU A 822 0.38 4.27 10.52
N ARG A 823 0.97 3.47 11.42
CA ARG A 823 0.23 2.68 12.43
C ARG A 823 0.19 3.26 13.85
N GLY A 824 0.71 4.47 14.05
CA GLY A 824 0.68 5.18 15.34
C GLY A 824 1.63 4.66 16.43
N GLY A 825 2.28 3.51 16.22
CA GLY A 825 3.39 3.03 17.04
C GLY A 825 4.73 3.68 16.69
N SER A 826 5.72 3.45 17.54
CA SER A 826 7.13 3.76 17.23
C SER A 826 7.83 2.53 16.65
N LEU A 827 9.00 2.73 16.05
CA LEU A 827 9.85 1.66 15.51
C LEU A 827 11.05 1.41 16.43
N ASP A 828 11.44 0.13 16.51
CA ASP A 828 12.55 -0.38 17.30
C ASP A 828 13.93 -0.13 16.64
N ASN A 829 15.02 -0.53 17.32
CA ASN A 829 16.39 -0.54 16.80
C ASN A 829 16.47 -1.15 15.39
N LEU A 830 17.15 -0.47 14.47
CA LEU A 830 17.22 -0.82 13.05
C LEU A 830 18.19 -1.96 12.75
N GLY A 831 17.86 -2.78 11.75
CA GLY A 831 18.79 -3.71 11.10
C GLY A 831 19.09 -3.29 9.66
N VAL A 832 20.32 -3.49 9.20
CA VAL A 832 20.73 -3.33 7.79
C VAL A 832 21.49 -4.59 7.37
N THR A 833 21.10 -5.15 6.22
CA THR A 833 21.65 -6.41 5.71
C THR A 833 21.93 -6.30 4.21
N GLU A 834 23.18 -6.49 3.82
CA GLU A 834 23.54 -6.79 2.42
C GLU A 834 23.00 -8.18 2.03
N ILE A 835 22.08 -8.25 1.07
CA ILE A 835 21.47 -9.51 0.58
C ILE A 835 22.13 -9.97 -0.71
N SER A 836 22.48 -9.02 -1.59
CA SER A 836 23.35 -9.21 -2.75
C SER A 836 24.00 -7.88 -3.14
N GLU A 837 24.88 -7.88 -4.14
CA GLU A 837 25.47 -6.65 -4.73
C GLU A 837 24.39 -5.62 -5.14
N ASN A 838 23.20 -6.10 -5.55
CA ASN A 838 22.09 -5.29 -6.02
C ASN A 838 20.87 -5.32 -5.08
N GLU A 839 20.96 -5.84 -3.85
CA GLU A 839 19.85 -5.81 -2.90
C GLU A 839 20.33 -5.64 -1.45
N THR A 840 19.85 -4.59 -0.78
CA THR A 840 20.10 -4.30 0.64
C THR A 840 18.76 -4.20 1.36
N TRP A 841 18.59 -4.90 2.48
CA TRP A 841 17.39 -4.77 3.31
C TRP A 841 17.64 -3.84 4.48
N VAL A 842 16.64 -3.02 4.79
CA VAL A 842 16.54 -2.24 6.02
C VAL A 842 15.32 -2.73 6.79
N ILE A 843 15.53 -3.07 8.06
CA ILE A 843 14.61 -3.82 8.90
C ILE A 843 14.26 -2.97 10.12
N ALA A 844 12.98 -2.89 10.45
CA ALA A 844 12.50 -2.30 11.71
C ALA A 844 11.29 -3.07 12.22
N THR A 845 11.09 -3.08 13.54
CA THR A 845 9.92 -3.72 14.17
C THR A 845 9.08 -2.67 14.87
N GLU A 846 7.75 -2.76 14.75
CA GLU A 846 6.82 -1.91 15.52
C GLU A 846 6.98 -2.15 17.03
N TRP A 847 7.49 -1.16 17.77
CA TRP A 847 7.64 -1.21 19.22
C TRP A 847 6.31 -0.94 19.91
N LEU A 848 5.89 -1.88 20.75
CA LEU A 848 4.83 -1.70 21.73
C LEU A 848 5.48 -1.34 23.07
N GLU A 849 5.37 -0.09 23.48
CA GLU A 849 5.85 0.32 24.79
C GLU A 849 4.89 -0.23 25.89
N PRO A 850 5.39 -0.85 26.98
CA PRO A 850 4.52 -1.45 28.01
C PRO A 850 3.52 -0.47 28.65
N SER A 851 3.84 0.82 28.65
CA SER A 851 2.99 1.96 29.04
C SER A 851 1.75 2.15 28.16
N ILE A 852 1.79 1.67 26.90
CA ILE A 852 0.78 1.83 25.85
C ILE A 852 -0.08 0.55 25.71
N VAL A 853 0.21 -0.52 26.46
CA VAL A 853 -0.57 -1.77 26.48
C VAL A 853 -2.00 -1.48 26.97
N GLY A 854 -2.95 -1.46 26.02
CA GLY A 854 -4.35 -1.06 26.26
C GLY A 854 -4.75 0.31 25.68
N GLY A 855 -3.84 1.01 25.00
CA GLY A 855 -4.12 2.22 24.23
C GLY A 855 -4.98 1.99 22.97
N GLU A 856 -5.47 3.07 22.36
CA GLU A 856 -6.47 2.99 21.28
C GLU A 856 -5.95 2.56 19.89
N TYR A 857 -4.64 2.36 19.70
CA TYR A 857 -4.01 2.32 18.38
C TYR A 857 -3.74 0.89 17.87
N ALA A 858 -3.76 0.73 16.54
CA ALA A 858 -3.70 -0.57 15.86
C ALA A 858 -2.25 -1.01 15.59
N ILE A 859 -1.53 -1.33 16.67
CA ILE A 859 -0.14 -1.78 16.64
C ILE A 859 -0.12 -3.28 16.95
N ASP A 860 0.01 -4.10 15.91
CA ASP A 860 0.04 -5.57 16.02
C ASP A 860 1.49 -6.12 16.15
N ASN A 861 2.46 -5.23 16.35
CA ASN A 861 3.90 -5.51 16.41
C ASN A 861 4.39 -6.22 15.14
N LEU A 862 4.20 -5.57 14.00
CA LEU A 862 4.67 -6.05 12.70
C LEU A 862 6.20 -5.85 12.57
N ILE A 863 6.86 -6.88 12.06
CA ILE A 863 8.25 -6.79 11.57
C ILE A 863 8.23 -6.35 10.11
N HIS A 864 8.77 -5.18 9.82
CA HIS A 864 8.87 -4.57 8.49
C HIS A 864 10.24 -4.83 7.84
N ILE A 865 10.23 -5.08 6.53
CA ILE A 865 11.42 -5.27 5.68
C ILE A 865 11.27 -4.38 4.45
N ALA A 866 11.98 -3.25 4.44
CA ALA A 866 12.17 -2.40 3.28
C ALA A 866 13.34 -2.92 2.44
N ARG A 867 13.10 -3.21 1.17
CA ARG A 867 14.09 -3.78 0.24
C ARG A 867 14.52 -2.70 -0.74
N LEU A 868 15.79 -2.33 -0.67
CA LEU A 868 16.44 -1.46 -1.64
C LEU A 868 17.03 -2.36 -2.71
N LYS A 869 16.54 -2.24 -3.94
CA LYS A 869 17.01 -2.99 -5.11
C LYS A 869 17.71 -2.05 -6.08
N GLY A 870 18.83 -2.49 -6.63
CA GLY A 870 19.54 -1.80 -7.70
C GLY A 870 18.69 -1.67 -8.98
N LEU A 871 19.14 -0.78 -9.85
CA LEU A 871 18.48 -0.36 -11.08
C LEU A 871 19.06 -1.08 -12.31
#